data_AF-A0A9E2N4E8-F1
#
_entry.id   AF-A0A9E2N4E8-F1
#
_cell.length_a   1.000
_cell.length_b   1.000
_cell.length_c   1.000
_cell.angle_alpha   90.00
_cell.angle_beta   90.00
_cell.angle_gamma   90.00
#
_symmetry.space_group_name_H-M   'P 1'
#
loop_
_entity.id
_entity.type
_entity.pdbx_description
1 polymer ?
#
loop_
_entity_poly.entity_id
_entity_poly.type
_entity_poly.pdbx_seq_one_letter_code
_entity_poly.pdbx_strand_id
1 'polypeptide(L)'
;MKKSIRVFAWVVVMVGVCLLFGPAGSEATPPQRISYQGYLLDNTGSPINGTKDVTFQLWDNATPGAGAKLWEETHDNASVSEGRFTVMLGSISALSLAFDVPYYLTIVVANSDGSSPEDVTQAGRIALSSAPYAYFAAKAGGAETGAVTADAIAGGAVTPDKLSGAPGAGTPGQVLTSTGAGGFSWSADQNTTYAADGSTLSLTGTTFGVKDGGVGATQVASGAVTPDKLSGAPGGGTSGQVLTSTGAGGFSWSADQDTTYTADGSSLSLTGTTFGVKAGGVGTTQVAFGAVTPDKLSGTPGAGTSGQVLTSTGAGGFSWANDQNTTYTADGSTLSLTGSTFSVKDGGVGTTQIANGAVTTGKISSSGAAASNVLTYNGANVTWAAPAAGGGTPDDGSVTTAKLVDGAVTSVKQKMTVTSLSGSTTLTASHQGFILASAASGAITLTLPSAASATGYQYIIKKSDTTSNRVTISGTVDGVSPYLEDPYAYIALVSDGSNWSKMYENNSKATYSVVLYLGGTNADTTQGGDLGGISGANSICAACATRPAGFSNYKAFLSWSGGSIAARSNMPGLDANAKVGSPGGELIANNWADLLDSSIPKNLQAYGIASSNGYIFSGSNPNGTNTSRANCNDWSSKVDTANGAWGNSSSTSGTWLYTGTEDDCHYGGDVICVAY
;
A
#
# COMPACT_ATOMS: atom_id res chain seq x y z
N MET A 1 54.14 -45.90 68.46
CA MET A 1 55.16 -46.53 67.58
C MET A 1 54.52 -46.76 66.22
N LYS A 2 54.80 -45.89 65.24
CA LYS A 2 55.73 -46.07 64.10
C LYS A 2 55.15 -46.90 62.92
N LYS A 3 55.14 -46.22 61.75
CA LYS A 3 55.09 -46.67 60.34
C LYS A 3 53.71 -46.54 59.67
N SER A 4 53.40 -45.59 58.78
CA SER A 4 54.04 -45.04 57.55
C SER A 4 53.89 -45.90 56.29
N ILE A 5 53.30 -45.32 55.23
CA ILE A 5 53.61 -45.39 53.77
C ILE A 5 52.27 -45.15 53.02
N ARG A 6 51.97 -44.04 52.32
CA ARG A 6 52.59 -43.22 51.25
C ARG A 6 52.42 -43.73 49.80
N VAL A 7 51.45 -43.12 49.11
CA VAL A 7 51.47 -42.41 47.79
C VAL A 7 51.86 -43.14 46.49
N PHE A 8 51.03 -42.92 45.44
CA PHE A 8 51.26 -42.69 43.98
C PHE A 8 50.27 -43.53 43.15
N ALA A 9 49.55 -43.10 42.11
CA ALA A 9 49.33 -41.84 41.37
C ALA A 9 48.09 -42.13 40.46
N TRP A 10 47.23 -41.20 40.04
CA TRP A 10 47.45 -40.17 39.03
C TRP A 10 46.21 -39.26 38.97
N VAL A 11 46.45 -37.97 38.77
CA VAL A 11 45.46 -36.94 38.42
C VAL A 11 45.42 -36.82 36.89
N VAL A 12 44.28 -36.32 36.38
CA VAL A 12 44.00 -35.75 35.05
C VAL A 12 43.14 -36.66 34.13
N VAL A 13 41.84 -36.34 34.09
CA VAL A 13 40.97 -35.96 32.93
C VAL A 13 39.52 -36.11 33.46
N MET A 14 38.96 -35.16 34.22
CA MET A 14 38.21 -33.95 33.78
C MET A 14 37.21 -34.18 32.62
N VAL A 15 35.93 -33.96 32.97
CA VAL A 15 34.72 -33.80 32.13
C VAL A 15 33.89 -35.07 31.88
N GLY A 16 32.94 -35.31 32.79
CA GLY A 16 31.91 -36.34 32.66
C GLY A 16 30.88 -36.32 33.80
N VAL A 17 30.00 -35.32 33.77
CA VAL A 17 28.62 -35.37 34.32
C VAL A 17 28.42 -35.17 35.84
N CYS A 18 27.93 -33.97 36.16
CA CYS A 18 27.11 -33.67 37.34
C CYS A 18 25.99 -34.70 37.54
N LEU A 19 25.84 -35.24 38.76
CA LEU A 19 24.57 -35.43 39.49
C LEU A 19 24.81 -36.32 40.72
N LEU A 20 24.00 -36.10 41.76
CA LEU A 20 23.86 -36.88 43.00
C LEU A 20 24.61 -36.38 44.25
N PHE A 21 24.47 -35.08 44.55
CA PHE A 21 24.17 -34.67 45.93
C PHE A 21 22.65 -34.84 46.15
N GLY A 22 22.26 -35.78 47.01
CA GLY A 22 20.86 -35.92 47.44
C GLY A 22 20.52 -34.87 48.52
N PRO A 23 19.35 -34.21 48.47
CA PRO A 23 18.93 -33.30 49.52
C PRO A 23 18.43 -34.09 50.74
N ALA A 24 18.90 -33.73 51.93
CA ALA A 24 18.25 -34.08 53.19
C ALA A 24 17.07 -33.11 53.38
N GLY A 25 15.84 -33.61 53.24
CA GLY A 25 14.64 -32.87 53.61
C GLY A 25 14.51 -32.85 55.13
N SER A 26 14.56 -31.66 55.73
CA SER A 26 14.13 -31.42 57.10
C SER A 26 12.67 -30.99 57.06
N GLU A 27 11.74 -31.83 57.47
CA GLU A 27 10.34 -31.46 57.62
C GLU A 27 10.11 -30.75 58.96
N ALA A 28 9.57 -29.55 58.91
CA ALA A 28 9.12 -28.82 60.10
C ALA A 28 7.72 -29.31 60.48
N THR A 29 7.58 -29.98 61.62
CA THR A 29 6.28 -30.43 62.13
C THR A 29 5.42 -29.22 62.52
N PRO A 30 4.16 -29.10 62.06
CA PRO A 30 3.32 -27.97 62.41
C PRO A 30 3.07 -27.91 63.94
N PRO A 31 3.05 -26.71 64.55
CA PRO A 31 2.88 -26.58 65.99
C PRO A 31 1.53 -27.14 66.47
N GLN A 32 1.54 -28.07 67.43
CA GLN A 32 0.34 -28.69 68.00
C GLN A 32 -0.22 -27.87 69.17
N ARG A 33 -0.87 -26.74 68.85
CA ARG A 33 -1.48 -25.82 69.85
C ARG A 33 -2.86 -25.36 69.40
N ILE A 34 -3.76 -25.07 70.35
CA ILE A 34 -5.13 -24.61 70.09
C ILE A 34 -5.33 -23.21 70.66
N SER A 35 -5.74 -22.24 69.84
CA SER A 35 -6.15 -20.92 70.34
C SER A 35 -7.54 -20.98 70.95
N TYR A 36 -7.71 -20.52 72.19
CA TYR A 36 -9.00 -20.48 72.89
C TYR A 36 -9.30 -19.08 73.43
N GLN A 37 -10.54 -18.62 73.25
CA GLN A 37 -11.02 -17.33 73.77
C GLN A 37 -12.30 -17.55 74.59
N GLY A 38 -12.39 -16.91 75.76
CA GLY A 38 -13.53 -17.01 76.67
C GLY A 38 -14.02 -15.66 77.18
N TYR A 39 -15.23 -15.65 77.75
CA TYR A 39 -15.86 -14.50 78.40
C TYR A 39 -16.29 -14.87 79.82
N LEU A 40 -15.84 -14.12 80.83
CA LEU A 40 -16.11 -14.35 82.23
C LEU A 40 -16.97 -13.24 82.82
N LEU A 41 -18.05 -13.64 83.46
CA LEU A 41 -18.99 -12.79 84.19
C LEU A 41 -18.99 -13.21 85.66
N ASP A 42 -19.23 -12.27 86.56
CA ASP A 42 -19.50 -12.58 87.95
C ASP A 42 -20.94 -13.11 88.13
N ASN A 43 -21.27 -13.52 89.36
CA ASN A 43 -22.60 -14.05 89.70
C ASN A 43 -23.75 -13.04 89.58
N THR A 44 -23.45 -11.76 89.34
CA THR A 44 -24.44 -10.71 89.03
C THR A 44 -24.58 -10.45 87.53
N GLY A 45 -23.77 -11.11 86.71
CA GLY A 45 -23.73 -10.95 85.26
C GLY A 45 -22.82 -9.81 84.77
N SER A 46 -21.99 -9.23 85.64
CA SER A 46 -21.08 -8.14 85.28
C SER A 46 -19.72 -8.68 84.80
N PRO A 47 -19.07 -8.08 83.78
CA PRO A 47 -17.82 -8.60 83.25
C PRO A 47 -16.67 -8.49 84.25
N ILE A 48 -15.95 -9.59 84.44
CA ILE A 48 -14.80 -9.63 85.33
C ILE A 48 -13.59 -8.96 84.65
N ASN A 49 -12.86 -8.13 85.39
CA ASN A 49 -11.63 -7.47 84.94
C ASN A 49 -10.46 -7.82 85.86
N GLY A 50 -9.25 -7.87 85.32
CA GLY A 50 -8.02 -8.19 86.06
C GLY A 50 -7.42 -9.54 85.65
N THR A 51 -6.58 -10.14 86.49
CA THR A 51 -5.99 -11.46 86.20
C THR A 51 -6.74 -12.59 86.89
N LYS A 52 -6.84 -13.74 86.22
CA LYS A 52 -7.46 -14.97 86.73
C LYS A 52 -6.64 -16.20 86.38
N ASP A 53 -6.51 -17.12 87.33
CA ASP A 53 -5.96 -18.43 87.02
C ASP A 53 -7.07 -19.27 86.40
N VAL A 54 -6.84 -19.76 85.19
CA VAL A 54 -7.82 -20.55 84.43
C VAL A 54 -7.19 -21.87 84.01
N THR A 55 -7.82 -22.96 84.42
CA THR A 55 -7.39 -24.33 84.09
C THR A 55 -8.30 -24.92 83.03
N PHE A 56 -7.69 -25.53 82.02
CA PHE A 56 -8.35 -26.23 80.91
C PHE A 56 -8.06 -27.71 81.00
N GLN A 57 -9.08 -28.53 80.77
CA GLN A 57 -8.96 -29.98 80.82
C GLN A 57 -9.68 -30.60 79.62
N LEU A 58 -9.04 -31.59 78.98
CA LEU A 58 -9.66 -32.39 77.92
C LEU A 58 -10.02 -33.78 78.42
N TRP A 59 -11.19 -34.23 78.00
CA TRP A 59 -11.81 -35.48 78.42
C TRP A 59 -12.30 -36.30 77.22
N ASP A 60 -12.35 -37.62 77.37
CA ASP A 60 -12.89 -38.55 76.38
C ASP A 60 -14.43 -38.67 76.41
N ASN A 61 -15.08 -37.99 77.35
CA ASN A 61 -16.53 -38.07 77.54
C ASN A 61 -17.15 -36.71 77.87
N ALA A 62 -18.33 -36.47 77.30
CA ALA A 62 -19.08 -35.21 77.44
C ALA A 62 -19.63 -34.96 78.85
N THR A 63 -19.91 -36.02 79.63
CA THR A 63 -20.62 -35.92 80.91
C THR A 63 -19.65 -35.66 82.07
N PRO A 64 -19.80 -34.55 82.83
CA PRO A 64 -19.01 -34.30 84.03
C PRO A 64 -19.10 -35.45 85.05
N GLY A 65 -17.97 -35.90 85.58
CA GLY A 65 -17.88 -37.05 86.50
C GLY A 65 -17.75 -38.43 85.81
N ALA A 66 -17.87 -38.49 84.48
CA ALA A 66 -17.60 -39.67 83.68
C ALA A 66 -16.42 -39.44 82.72
N GLY A 67 -15.82 -40.56 82.26
CA GLY A 67 -14.66 -40.53 81.36
C GLY A 67 -13.33 -40.23 82.06
N ALA A 68 -12.23 -40.38 81.32
CA ALA A 68 -10.88 -40.10 81.78
C ALA A 68 -10.42 -38.68 81.39
N LYS A 69 -9.71 -38.00 82.31
CA LYS A 69 -9.02 -36.75 81.99
C LYS A 69 -7.77 -37.10 81.19
N LEU A 70 -7.74 -36.67 79.93
CA LEU A 70 -6.67 -37.00 79.00
C LEU A 70 -5.56 -35.94 78.99
N TRP A 71 -5.91 -34.69 79.27
CA TRP A 71 -4.95 -33.59 79.28
C TRP A 71 -5.42 -32.44 80.17
N GLU A 72 -4.48 -31.68 80.72
CA GLU A 72 -4.71 -30.50 81.56
C GLU A 72 -3.61 -29.45 81.40
N GLU A 73 -4.01 -28.18 81.38
CA GLU A 73 -3.11 -27.03 81.42
C GLU A 73 -3.73 -25.90 82.26
N THR A 74 -2.95 -25.36 83.19
CA THR A 74 -3.33 -24.17 83.96
C THR A 74 -2.57 -22.97 83.42
N HIS A 75 -3.31 -21.92 83.09
CA HIS A 75 -2.77 -20.60 82.80
C HIS A 75 -2.88 -19.73 84.04
N ASP A 76 -1.76 -19.58 84.74
CA ASP A 76 -1.67 -18.68 85.87
C ASP A 76 -1.71 -17.21 85.40
N ASN A 77 -2.49 -16.39 86.09
CA ASN A 77 -2.66 -14.96 85.87
C ASN A 77 -3.08 -14.57 84.44
N ALA A 78 -3.95 -15.36 83.81
CA ALA A 78 -4.53 -15.01 82.52
C ALA A 78 -5.21 -13.64 82.59
N SER A 79 -4.82 -12.72 81.71
CA SER A 79 -5.35 -11.36 81.69
C SER A 79 -6.76 -11.34 81.14
N VAL A 80 -7.70 -10.84 81.94
CA VAL A 80 -9.12 -10.68 81.62
C VAL A 80 -9.43 -9.19 81.53
N SER A 81 -9.91 -8.74 80.38
CA SER A 81 -10.31 -7.36 80.16
C SER A 81 -11.71 -7.33 79.57
N GLU A 82 -12.57 -6.53 80.19
CA GLU A 82 -14.02 -6.45 79.94
C GLU A 82 -14.67 -7.84 79.90
N GLY A 83 -14.24 -8.77 80.77
CA GLY A 83 -14.68 -10.16 80.77
C GLY A 83 -13.97 -11.08 79.77
N ARG A 84 -13.27 -10.58 78.74
CA ARG A 84 -12.63 -11.41 77.70
C ARG A 84 -11.22 -11.84 78.09
N PHE A 85 -10.85 -13.07 77.75
CA PHE A 85 -9.47 -13.54 77.78
C PHE A 85 -9.16 -14.44 76.58
N THR A 86 -7.88 -14.55 76.20
CA THR A 86 -7.42 -15.43 75.12
C THR A 86 -6.13 -16.11 75.52
N VAL A 87 -6.07 -17.43 75.32
CA VAL A 87 -4.92 -18.28 75.65
C VAL A 87 -4.66 -19.27 74.52
N MET A 88 -3.47 -19.86 74.50
CA MET A 88 -3.11 -20.89 73.53
C MET A 88 -2.83 -22.20 74.28
N LEU A 89 -3.77 -23.14 74.23
CA LEU A 89 -3.69 -24.44 74.86
C LEU A 89 -2.59 -25.28 74.20
N GLY A 90 -1.84 -26.02 75.00
CA GLY A 90 -0.67 -26.77 74.53
C GLY A 90 0.63 -25.96 74.62
N SER A 91 0.56 -24.73 75.14
CA SER A 91 1.72 -23.84 75.20
C SER A 91 2.58 -24.04 76.43
N ILE A 92 1.96 -24.51 77.52
CA ILE A 92 2.61 -24.80 78.80
C ILE A 92 2.75 -26.33 78.95
N SER A 93 1.66 -27.07 78.78
CA SER A 93 1.61 -28.53 78.79
C SER A 93 1.45 -29.05 77.37
N ALA A 94 2.47 -29.69 76.80
CA ALA A 94 2.42 -30.17 75.41
C ALA A 94 1.15 -31.00 75.12
N LEU A 95 0.43 -30.62 74.06
CA LEU A 95 -0.82 -31.24 73.67
C LEU A 95 -0.56 -32.28 72.57
N SER A 96 -0.35 -33.54 72.98
CA SER A 96 0.01 -34.65 72.08
C SER A 96 -1.14 -35.66 71.88
N LEU A 97 -2.38 -35.18 71.83
CA LEU A 97 -3.55 -36.01 71.54
C LEU A 97 -3.73 -36.16 70.01
N ALA A 98 -4.26 -37.31 69.57
CA ALA A 98 -4.37 -37.65 68.15
C ALA A 98 -5.53 -36.92 67.42
N PHE A 99 -6.52 -36.39 68.16
CA PHE A 99 -7.72 -35.74 67.59
C PHE A 99 -8.50 -36.60 66.58
N ASP A 100 -8.48 -37.92 66.75
CA ASP A 100 -9.13 -38.94 65.92
C ASP A 100 -10.47 -39.45 66.49
N VAL A 101 -10.81 -39.05 67.71
CA VAL A 101 -12.09 -39.30 68.40
C VAL A 101 -12.66 -38.00 68.98
N PRO A 102 -13.94 -37.95 69.41
CA PRO A 102 -14.48 -36.76 70.06
C PRO A 102 -13.79 -36.45 71.40
N TYR A 103 -13.44 -35.18 71.62
CA TYR A 103 -12.87 -34.67 72.87
C TYR A 103 -13.72 -33.54 73.43
N TYR A 104 -13.76 -33.42 74.76
CA TYR A 104 -14.61 -32.48 75.47
C TYR A 104 -13.80 -31.64 76.47
N LEU A 105 -14.00 -30.32 76.44
CA LEU A 105 -13.28 -29.32 77.21
C LEU A 105 -14.04 -28.92 78.48
N THR A 106 -13.33 -28.97 79.61
CA THR A 106 -13.74 -28.40 80.90
C THR A 106 -12.88 -27.18 81.21
N ILE A 107 -13.50 -26.15 81.80
CA ILE A 107 -12.84 -24.92 82.21
C ILE A 107 -13.09 -24.71 83.69
N VAL A 108 -12.01 -24.54 84.45
CA VAL A 108 -12.06 -24.31 85.89
C VAL A 108 -11.38 -22.97 86.18
N VAL A 109 -12.08 -22.06 86.84
CA VAL A 109 -11.59 -20.71 87.14
C VAL A 109 -11.36 -20.59 88.64
N ALA A 110 -10.20 -20.07 89.04
CA ALA A 110 -9.91 -19.81 90.45
C ALA A 110 -10.70 -18.60 90.98
N ASN A 111 -11.24 -18.75 92.19
CA ASN A 111 -11.95 -17.68 92.88
C ASN A 111 -10.97 -16.63 93.43
N SER A 112 -11.32 -15.35 93.34
CA SER A 112 -10.45 -14.23 93.81
C SER A 112 -10.18 -14.24 95.31
N ASP A 113 -11.05 -14.90 96.07
CA ASP A 113 -11.05 -14.93 97.54
C ASP A 113 -10.26 -16.13 98.11
N GLY A 114 -9.65 -16.95 97.25
CA GLY A 114 -8.86 -18.12 97.63
C GLY A 114 -9.68 -19.37 97.99
N SER A 115 -11.00 -19.35 97.78
CA SER A 115 -11.84 -20.55 97.88
C SER A 115 -11.57 -21.56 96.75
N SER A 116 -12.08 -22.78 96.88
CA SER A 116 -11.87 -23.84 95.89
C SER A 116 -12.28 -23.37 94.48
N PRO A 117 -11.49 -23.67 93.43
CA PRO A 117 -11.79 -23.25 92.06
C PRO A 117 -13.16 -23.74 91.58
N GLU A 118 -13.84 -22.93 90.78
CA GLU A 118 -15.16 -23.24 90.23
C GLU A 118 -15.03 -23.84 88.82
N ASP A 119 -15.59 -25.03 88.61
CA ASP A 119 -15.78 -25.61 87.27
C ASP A 119 -17.01 -24.96 86.62
N VAL A 120 -16.75 -24.03 85.71
CA VAL A 120 -17.79 -23.25 85.02
C VAL A 120 -18.50 -24.07 83.93
N THR A 121 -18.12 -25.34 83.74
CA THR A 121 -18.69 -26.28 82.76
C THR A 121 -19.45 -27.45 83.41
N GLN A 122 -19.79 -27.38 84.70
CA GLN A 122 -20.49 -28.48 85.40
C GLN A 122 -21.86 -28.85 84.80
N ALA A 123 -22.54 -27.94 84.12
CA ALA A 123 -23.79 -28.26 83.44
C ALA A 123 -23.59 -29.13 82.17
N GLY A 124 -22.35 -29.21 81.66
CA GLY A 124 -21.97 -30.03 80.51
C GLY A 124 -20.63 -29.57 79.91
N ARG A 125 -19.74 -30.52 79.60
CA ARG A 125 -18.44 -30.21 78.97
C ARG A 125 -18.61 -29.76 77.53
N ILE A 126 -17.72 -28.88 77.06
CA ILE A 126 -17.80 -28.28 75.71
C ILE A 126 -17.17 -29.23 74.69
N ALA A 127 -17.93 -29.75 73.72
CA ALA A 127 -17.38 -30.60 72.67
C ALA A 127 -16.44 -29.81 71.73
N LEU A 128 -15.24 -30.33 71.47
CA LEU A 128 -14.35 -29.77 70.46
C LEU A 128 -14.84 -30.17 69.06
N SER A 129 -14.79 -29.22 68.13
CA SER A 129 -15.13 -29.42 66.72
C SER A 129 -13.94 -29.12 65.81
N SER A 130 -13.91 -29.75 64.64
CA SER A 130 -12.86 -29.54 63.65
C SER A 130 -12.95 -28.17 62.99
N ALA A 131 -11.83 -27.49 62.79
CA ALA A 131 -11.77 -26.33 61.91
C ALA A 131 -12.00 -26.76 60.44
N PRO A 132 -12.66 -25.94 59.60
CA PRO A 132 -13.00 -26.32 58.22
C PRO A 132 -11.81 -26.80 57.35
N TYR A 133 -10.63 -26.17 57.49
CA TYR A 133 -9.43 -26.60 56.77
C TYR A 133 -8.81 -27.92 57.29
N ALA A 134 -9.00 -28.24 58.57
CA ALA A 134 -8.55 -29.52 59.14
C ALA A 134 -9.41 -30.70 58.66
N TYR A 135 -10.68 -30.45 58.31
CA TYR A 135 -11.58 -31.48 57.77
C TYR A 135 -11.09 -32.05 56.42
N PHE A 136 -10.40 -31.23 55.62
CA PHE A 136 -9.85 -31.66 54.32
C PHE A 136 -8.54 -32.48 54.47
N ALA A 137 -7.78 -32.29 55.55
CA ALA A 137 -6.52 -33.01 55.81
C ALA A 137 -6.72 -34.45 56.30
N ALA A 138 -7.88 -34.78 56.89
CA ALA A 138 -8.23 -36.15 57.27
C ALA A 138 -8.27 -37.12 56.06
N LYS A 139 -8.47 -36.59 54.84
CA LYS A 139 -8.36 -37.37 53.58
C LYS A 139 -6.92 -37.71 53.16
N ALA A 140 -5.90 -37.10 53.74
CA ALA A 140 -4.49 -37.31 53.35
C ALA A 140 -3.72 -38.27 54.29
N GLY A 141 -4.31 -38.70 55.41
CA GLY A 141 -3.64 -39.54 56.43
C GLY A 141 -3.62 -41.05 56.14
N GLY A 142 -4.25 -41.52 55.06
CA GLY A 142 -4.24 -42.91 54.65
C GLY A 142 -4.33 -43.03 53.13
N ALA A 143 -3.40 -43.74 52.50
CA ALA A 143 -3.52 -44.10 51.10
C ALA A 143 -4.78 -44.95 50.92
N GLU A 144 -5.75 -44.45 50.16
CA GLU A 144 -6.99 -45.18 49.90
C GLU A 144 -6.70 -46.51 49.15
N THR A 145 -7.61 -47.49 49.26
CA THR A 145 -7.49 -48.78 48.57
C THR A 145 -7.26 -48.56 47.06
N GLY A 146 -6.13 -49.05 46.55
CA GLY A 146 -5.75 -48.90 45.14
C GLY A 146 -4.93 -47.65 44.80
N ALA A 147 -4.60 -46.79 45.76
CA ALA A 147 -3.79 -45.60 45.55
C ALA A 147 -2.31 -45.90 45.21
N VAL A 148 -1.82 -47.11 45.53
CA VAL A 148 -0.46 -47.55 45.19
C VAL A 148 -0.47 -48.22 43.81
N THR A 149 -0.08 -47.46 42.78
CA THR A 149 0.11 -47.97 41.41
C THR A 149 1.55 -48.48 41.21
N ALA A 150 1.82 -49.16 40.08
CA ALA A 150 3.15 -49.68 39.78
C ALA A 150 4.25 -48.59 39.80
N ASP A 151 3.93 -47.37 39.37
CA ASP A 151 4.86 -46.23 39.39
C ASP A 151 5.19 -45.75 40.81
N ALA A 152 4.31 -46.04 41.78
CA ALA A 152 4.55 -45.76 43.19
C ALA A 152 5.49 -46.78 43.86
N ILE A 153 5.86 -47.86 43.15
CA ILE A 153 6.73 -48.93 43.66
C ILE A 153 8.05 -48.92 42.88
N ALA A 154 9.13 -48.46 43.53
CA ALA A 154 10.46 -48.52 42.92
C ALA A 154 10.90 -49.97 42.66
N GLY A 155 11.68 -50.18 41.60
CA GLY A 155 12.27 -51.49 41.31
C GLY A 155 13.07 -52.04 42.52
N GLY A 156 12.74 -53.25 42.98
CA GLY A 156 13.35 -53.86 44.16
C GLY A 156 12.76 -53.42 45.52
N ALA A 157 11.75 -52.53 45.52
CA ALA A 157 11.12 -52.10 46.77
C ALA A 157 10.33 -53.21 47.46
N VAL A 158 9.87 -54.23 46.73
CA VAL A 158 9.19 -55.42 47.28
C VAL A 158 10.15 -56.61 47.24
N THR A 159 10.58 -57.04 48.42
CA THR A 159 11.42 -58.24 48.61
C THR A 159 10.54 -59.36 49.18
N PRO A 160 10.98 -60.63 49.10
CA PRO A 160 10.24 -61.75 49.71
C PRO A 160 9.89 -61.52 51.19
N ASP A 161 10.79 -60.90 51.96
CA ASP A 161 10.57 -60.56 53.38
C ASP A 161 9.47 -59.50 53.60
N LYS A 162 9.17 -58.69 52.58
CA LYS A 162 8.15 -57.63 52.63
C LYS A 162 6.75 -58.14 52.27
N LEU A 163 6.62 -59.39 51.85
CA LEU A 163 5.34 -60.04 51.57
C LEU A 163 4.89 -60.78 52.83
N SER A 164 4.10 -60.12 53.69
CA SER A 164 3.59 -60.72 54.92
C SER A 164 2.77 -61.97 54.60
N GLY A 165 3.23 -63.15 55.04
CA GLY A 165 2.55 -64.44 54.85
C GLY A 165 3.32 -65.46 54.00
N ALA A 166 4.50 -65.13 53.45
CA ALA A 166 5.35 -66.12 52.79
C ALA A 166 5.98 -67.10 53.82
N PRO A 167 5.91 -68.43 53.59
CA PRO A 167 6.47 -69.43 54.49
C PRO A 167 8.00 -69.52 54.32
N GLY A 168 8.76 -68.61 54.94
CA GLY A 168 10.23 -68.65 54.99
C GLY A 168 10.93 -68.74 53.62
N ALA A 169 12.26 -68.93 53.61
CA ALA A 169 13.02 -69.15 52.38
C ALA A 169 12.78 -70.57 51.84
N GLY A 170 12.43 -70.69 50.56
CA GLY A 170 12.25 -71.98 49.88
C GLY A 170 13.56 -72.76 49.76
N THR A 171 13.46 -74.07 49.62
CA THR A 171 14.62 -74.95 49.33
C THR A 171 14.90 -75.01 47.81
N PRO A 172 16.15 -75.31 47.38
CA PRO A 172 16.47 -75.46 45.96
C PRO A 172 15.53 -76.46 45.26
N GLY A 173 14.92 -76.04 44.14
CA GLY A 173 13.93 -76.82 43.39
C GLY A 173 12.46 -76.46 43.70
N GLN A 174 12.22 -75.41 44.50
CA GLN A 174 10.88 -74.87 44.76
C GLN A 174 10.68 -73.49 44.12
N VAL A 175 9.45 -73.19 43.71
CA VAL A 175 8.98 -71.89 43.22
C VAL A 175 7.92 -71.30 44.15
N LEU A 176 7.97 -69.99 44.40
CA LEU A 176 6.97 -69.30 45.24
C LEU A 176 5.75 -68.97 44.38
N THR A 177 4.62 -69.60 44.68
CA THR A 177 3.35 -69.45 43.96
C THR A 177 2.32 -68.75 44.83
N SER A 178 1.55 -67.82 44.26
CA SER A 178 0.41 -67.21 44.96
C SER A 178 -0.71 -68.25 45.12
N THR A 179 -1.30 -68.33 46.31
CA THR A 179 -2.44 -69.22 46.61
C THR A 179 -3.79 -68.56 46.34
N GLY A 180 -3.81 -67.31 45.86
CA GLY A 180 -5.01 -66.46 45.84
C GLY A 180 -5.37 -65.93 47.23
N ALA A 181 -6.15 -64.84 47.27
CA ALA A 181 -6.55 -64.09 48.48
C ALA A 181 -5.37 -63.58 49.36
N GLY A 182 -4.22 -63.28 48.74
CA GLY A 182 -3.06 -62.66 49.40
C GLY A 182 -2.07 -63.64 50.04
N GLY A 183 -2.29 -64.95 49.95
CA GLY A 183 -1.34 -65.97 50.42
C GLY A 183 -0.29 -66.39 49.38
N PHE A 184 0.84 -66.89 49.85
CA PHE A 184 1.95 -67.42 49.03
C PHE A 184 2.41 -68.78 49.59
N SER A 185 2.78 -69.72 48.73
CA SER A 185 3.32 -71.03 49.12
C SER A 185 4.46 -71.48 48.20
N TRP A 186 5.42 -72.23 48.74
CA TRP A 186 6.47 -72.89 47.94
C TRP A 186 5.92 -74.19 47.35
N SER A 187 5.99 -74.34 46.03
CA SER A 187 5.62 -75.57 45.31
C SER A 187 6.83 -76.11 44.53
N ALA A 188 6.86 -77.41 44.26
CA ALA A 188 7.94 -78.03 43.49
C ALA A 188 7.94 -77.53 42.04
N ASP A 189 9.12 -77.21 41.50
CA ASP A 189 9.28 -76.79 40.12
C ASP A 189 9.01 -77.98 39.17
N GLN A 190 7.94 -77.89 38.37
CA GLN A 190 7.57 -78.92 37.39
C GLN A 190 8.03 -78.59 35.97
N ASN A 191 9.02 -77.71 35.78
CA ASN A 191 9.56 -77.41 34.45
C ASN A 191 11.08 -77.70 34.34
N THR A 192 11.42 -78.66 33.47
CA THR A 192 12.77 -79.10 33.00
C THR A 192 13.55 -80.14 33.82
N THR A 193 12.97 -81.34 33.98
CA THR A 193 13.73 -82.60 33.95
C THR A 193 13.46 -83.29 32.62
N TYR A 194 14.40 -83.26 31.67
CA TYR A 194 14.29 -84.08 30.46
C TYR A 194 14.53 -85.54 30.84
N ALA A 195 13.47 -86.36 30.84
CA ALA A 195 13.61 -87.81 30.96
C ALA A 195 14.19 -88.36 29.66
N ALA A 196 15.37 -88.99 29.72
CA ALA A 196 15.86 -89.84 28.65
C ALA A 196 14.87 -91.00 28.50
N ASP A 197 14.08 -91.01 27.42
CA ASP A 197 13.05 -92.01 27.14
C ASP A 197 13.63 -93.43 26.90
N GLY A 198 14.96 -93.55 26.84
CA GLY A 198 15.68 -94.79 26.57
C GLY A 198 15.66 -95.22 25.10
N SER A 199 14.90 -94.51 24.25
CA SER A 199 14.62 -94.83 22.85
C SER A 199 15.29 -93.85 21.89
N THR A 200 15.32 -92.56 22.20
CA THR A 200 15.93 -91.49 21.40
C THR A 200 17.09 -90.83 22.13
N LEU A 201 16.98 -90.60 23.44
CA LEU A 201 18.03 -90.01 24.28
C LEU A 201 18.47 -91.01 25.36
N SER A 202 19.78 -91.09 25.61
CA SER A 202 20.38 -91.92 26.65
C SER A 202 21.22 -91.06 27.59
N LEU A 203 21.12 -91.29 28.90
CA LEU A 203 22.00 -90.66 29.88
C LEU A 203 22.96 -91.72 30.43
N THR A 204 24.26 -91.53 30.20
CA THR A 204 25.31 -92.35 30.83
C THR A 204 26.18 -91.43 31.68
N GLY A 205 26.12 -91.58 33.00
CA GLY A 205 26.75 -90.64 33.93
C GLY A 205 26.10 -89.25 33.83
N THR A 206 26.93 -88.21 33.63
CA THR A 206 26.48 -86.80 33.48
C THR A 206 26.37 -86.35 32.01
N THR A 207 26.51 -87.26 31.05
CA THR A 207 26.53 -86.93 29.62
C THR A 207 25.27 -87.44 28.94
N PHE A 208 24.55 -86.55 28.26
CA PHE A 208 23.47 -86.93 27.35
C PHE A 208 24.07 -87.43 26.03
N GLY A 209 23.69 -88.65 25.63
CA GLY A 209 23.97 -89.24 24.32
C GLY A 209 22.67 -89.47 23.55
N VAL A 210 22.79 -89.61 22.23
CA VAL A 210 21.68 -89.99 21.35
C VAL A 210 21.80 -91.48 21.05
N LYS A 211 20.69 -92.24 21.11
CA LYS A 211 20.71 -93.67 20.77
C LYS A 211 20.74 -93.88 19.25
N ASP A 212 21.17 -95.06 18.83
CA ASP A 212 21.16 -95.45 17.41
C ASP A 212 19.72 -95.38 16.86
N GLY A 213 19.53 -94.65 15.76
CA GLY A 213 18.21 -94.31 15.21
C GLY A 213 17.43 -93.19 15.93
N GLY A 214 17.99 -92.56 16.98
CA GLY A 214 17.32 -91.51 17.77
C GLY A 214 17.18 -90.16 17.08
N VAL A 215 17.84 -89.95 15.93
CA VAL A 215 17.73 -88.75 15.08
C VAL A 215 17.01 -89.11 13.77
N GLY A 216 15.78 -88.64 13.60
CA GLY A 216 14.97 -88.79 12.39
C GLY A 216 14.65 -87.46 11.72
N ALA A 217 13.78 -87.48 10.71
CA ALA A 217 13.46 -86.30 9.88
C ALA A 217 12.95 -85.10 10.68
N THR A 218 12.28 -85.33 11.80
CA THR A 218 11.73 -84.27 12.66
C THR A 218 12.79 -83.60 13.54
N GLN A 219 13.89 -84.29 13.85
CA GLN A 219 14.99 -83.79 14.67
C GLN A 219 16.07 -83.08 13.83
N VAL A 220 16.08 -83.30 12.52
CA VAL A 220 17.04 -82.68 11.59
C VAL A 220 16.38 -81.47 10.93
N ALA A 221 16.76 -80.27 11.35
CA ALA A 221 16.31 -79.05 10.68
C ALA A 221 16.82 -78.97 9.23
N SER A 222 16.12 -78.24 8.36
CA SER A 222 16.56 -78.00 6.99
C SER A 222 17.98 -77.40 6.96
N GLY A 223 18.90 -78.04 6.23
CA GLY A 223 20.30 -77.64 6.13
C GLY A 223 21.23 -78.09 7.27
N ALA A 224 20.74 -78.84 8.27
CA ALA A 224 21.56 -79.27 9.41
C ALA A 224 22.63 -80.33 9.04
N VAL A 225 22.39 -81.11 7.98
CA VAL A 225 23.32 -82.11 7.43
C VAL A 225 24.12 -81.48 6.30
N THR A 226 25.43 -81.35 6.50
CA THR A 226 26.39 -80.85 5.50
C THR A 226 27.18 -82.02 4.90
N PRO A 227 27.80 -81.86 3.72
CA PRO A 227 28.64 -82.88 3.10
C PRO A 227 29.68 -83.50 4.04
N ASP A 228 30.37 -82.66 4.83
CA ASP A 228 31.40 -83.11 5.78
C ASP A 228 30.84 -83.98 6.93
N LYS A 229 29.53 -83.90 7.19
CA LYS A 229 28.84 -84.69 8.23
C LYS A 229 28.35 -86.05 7.73
N LEU A 230 28.50 -86.38 6.44
CA LEU A 230 27.97 -87.59 5.80
C LEU A 230 29.03 -88.64 5.42
N SER A 231 30.33 -88.38 5.56
CA SER A 231 31.39 -89.26 5.05
C SER A 231 32.30 -89.85 6.14
N GLY A 232 32.45 -91.18 6.12
CA GLY A 232 33.60 -91.88 6.73
C GLY A 232 34.85 -91.96 5.83
N ALA A 233 34.86 -91.26 4.69
CA ALA A 233 35.99 -91.21 3.76
C ALA A 233 36.57 -89.78 3.71
N PRO A 234 37.91 -89.60 3.76
CA PRO A 234 38.52 -88.28 3.74
C PRO A 234 38.46 -87.67 2.33
N GLY A 235 38.02 -86.41 2.24
CA GLY A 235 38.03 -85.61 1.02
C GLY A 235 36.61 -85.27 0.54
N GLY A 236 36.12 -84.08 0.91
CA GLY A 236 34.92 -83.51 0.32
C GLY A 236 35.01 -83.53 -1.21
N GLY A 237 33.89 -83.82 -1.88
CA GLY A 237 33.84 -83.93 -3.34
C GLY A 237 34.43 -82.71 -4.04
N THR A 238 34.94 -82.88 -5.25
CA THR A 238 35.42 -81.75 -6.05
C THR A 238 34.26 -81.01 -6.69
N SER A 239 34.49 -79.76 -7.10
CA SER A 239 33.49 -78.97 -7.84
C SER A 239 32.94 -79.75 -9.05
N GLY A 240 31.62 -79.78 -9.21
CA GLY A 240 30.93 -80.55 -10.25
C GLY A 240 30.62 -82.00 -9.88
N GLN A 241 30.64 -82.36 -8.59
CA GLN A 241 30.21 -83.68 -8.11
C GLN A 241 29.00 -83.57 -7.16
N VAL A 242 28.09 -84.56 -7.24
CA VAL A 242 26.97 -84.81 -6.33
C VAL A 242 27.28 -86.00 -5.42
N LEU A 243 26.78 -85.96 -4.18
CA LEU A 243 26.89 -87.09 -3.24
C LEU A 243 25.73 -88.07 -3.48
N THR A 244 26.05 -89.25 -3.98
CA THR A 244 25.07 -90.32 -4.28
C THR A 244 25.14 -91.44 -3.24
N SER A 245 23.98 -91.93 -2.77
CA SER A 245 23.94 -93.10 -1.89
C SER A 245 24.31 -94.37 -2.67
N THR A 246 25.15 -95.22 -2.08
CA THR A 246 25.50 -96.53 -2.63
C THR A 246 24.60 -97.66 -2.09
N GLY A 247 23.58 -97.32 -1.29
CA GLY A 247 22.77 -98.27 -0.53
C GLY A 247 23.43 -98.72 0.79
N ALA A 248 22.62 -99.28 1.70
CA ALA A 248 23.02 -99.77 3.03
C ALA A 248 23.87 -98.78 3.86
N GLY A 249 23.58 -97.47 3.75
CA GLY A 249 24.24 -96.42 4.52
C GLY A 249 25.57 -95.90 3.94
N GLY A 250 26.01 -96.40 2.78
CA GLY A 250 27.18 -95.86 2.09
C GLY A 250 26.85 -94.66 1.19
N PHE A 251 27.84 -93.79 1.01
CA PHE A 251 27.78 -92.61 0.13
C PHE A 251 29.06 -92.52 -0.73
N SER A 252 28.92 -92.05 -1.97
CA SER A 252 30.02 -91.84 -2.91
C SER A 252 29.79 -90.58 -3.75
N TRP A 253 30.85 -89.82 -4.03
CA TRP A 253 30.81 -88.65 -4.91
C TRP A 253 30.82 -89.09 -6.39
N SER A 254 29.84 -88.63 -7.16
CA SER A 254 29.71 -88.85 -8.61
C SER A 254 29.55 -87.52 -9.34
N ALA A 255 29.80 -87.43 -10.64
CA ALA A 255 29.70 -86.16 -11.38
C ALA A 255 28.25 -85.64 -11.46
N ASP A 256 28.07 -84.34 -11.25
CA ASP A 256 26.79 -83.62 -11.41
C ASP A 256 26.47 -83.43 -12.90
N GLN A 257 25.30 -83.90 -13.33
CA GLN A 257 24.87 -83.85 -14.74
C GLN A 257 23.69 -82.88 -14.96
N ASP A 258 23.30 -82.06 -13.97
CA ASP A 258 22.15 -81.15 -14.09
C ASP A 258 22.41 -79.71 -13.59
N THR A 259 22.40 -78.77 -14.54
CA THR A 259 22.80 -77.35 -14.42
C THR A 259 21.75 -76.42 -13.77
N THR A 260 22.23 -75.50 -12.91
CA THR A 260 21.46 -74.45 -12.21
C THR A 260 21.13 -73.23 -13.08
N TYR A 261 19.87 -72.75 -13.06
CA TYR A 261 19.53 -71.32 -13.31
C TYR A 261 18.30 -70.88 -12.49
N THR A 262 18.43 -69.81 -11.71
CA THR A 262 17.33 -69.19 -10.92
C THR A 262 16.52 -68.21 -11.77
N ALA A 263 15.21 -68.43 -11.89
CA ALA A 263 14.27 -67.52 -12.53
C ALA A 263 13.59 -66.61 -11.48
N ASP A 264 13.72 -65.29 -11.62
CA ASP A 264 13.15 -64.29 -10.69
C ASP A 264 11.64 -64.01 -10.92
N GLY A 265 10.99 -64.77 -11.80
CA GLY A 265 9.57 -64.66 -12.14
C GLY A 265 9.20 -63.44 -13.01
N SER A 266 10.11 -62.49 -13.19
CA SER A 266 9.89 -61.25 -13.94
C SER A 266 10.44 -61.31 -15.37
N SER A 267 11.55 -62.02 -15.60
CA SER A 267 12.20 -62.12 -16.92
C SER A 267 12.18 -63.53 -17.53
N LEU A 268 12.33 -64.58 -16.70
CA LEU A 268 12.28 -65.99 -17.11
C LEU A 268 11.09 -66.72 -16.47
N SER A 269 10.46 -67.63 -17.22
CA SER A 269 9.39 -68.51 -16.75
C SER A 269 9.67 -69.95 -17.16
N LEU A 270 9.53 -70.89 -16.22
CA LEU A 270 9.62 -72.32 -16.49
C LEU A 270 8.23 -72.95 -16.36
N THR A 271 7.70 -73.45 -17.48
CA THR A 271 6.53 -74.33 -17.49
C THR A 271 6.91 -75.59 -18.26
N GLY A 272 7.23 -76.68 -17.55
CA GLY A 272 7.69 -77.93 -18.16
C GLY A 272 9.12 -77.86 -18.74
N THR A 273 9.39 -78.64 -19.80
CA THR A 273 10.71 -78.84 -20.41
C THR A 273 11.10 -77.79 -21.46
N THR A 274 10.30 -76.73 -21.65
CA THR A 274 10.57 -75.70 -22.67
C THR A 274 10.97 -74.39 -22.01
N PHE A 275 12.13 -73.86 -22.42
CA PHE A 275 12.67 -72.58 -21.96
C PHE A 275 11.96 -71.44 -22.72
N GLY A 276 11.21 -70.59 -22.02
CA GLY A 276 10.50 -69.46 -22.60
C GLY A 276 10.90 -68.15 -21.94
N VAL A 277 11.26 -67.15 -22.75
CA VAL A 277 11.32 -65.76 -22.29
C VAL A 277 9.89 -65.20 -22.31
N LYS A 278 9.44 -64.54 -21.23
CA LYS A 278 8.14 -63.85 -21.25
C LYS A 278 8.17 -62.68 -22.25
N ALA A 279 7.00 -62.28 -22.73
CA ALA A 279 6.84 -61.06 -23.53
C ALA A 279 7.43 -59.86 -22.77
N GLY A 280 8.38 -59.16 -23.39
CA GLY A 280 9.12 -58.05 -22.77
C GLY A 280 10.36 -58.46 -21.94
N GLY A 281 10.67 -59.75 -21.80
CA GLY A 281 11.81 -60.23 -21.00
C GLY A 281 13.19 -60.06 -21.64
N VAL A 282 13.25 -59.62 -22.91
CA VAL A 282 14.50 -59.19 -23.57
C VAL A 282 14.47 -57.67 -23.71
N GLY A 283 15.26 -56.99 -22.86
CA GLY A 283 15.45 -55.54 -22.87
C GLY A 283 16.88 -55.14 -23.26
N THR A 284 17.21 -53.86 -23.07
CA THR A 284 18.49 -53.27 -23.49
C THR A 284 19.71 -53.86 -22.80
N THR A 285 19.57 -54.42 -21.60
CA THR A 285 20.66 -55.08 -20.87
C THR A 285 21.00 -56.46 -21.44
N GLN A 286 20.01 -57.17 -21.99
CA GLN A 286 20.17 -58.50 -22.58
C GLN A 286 20.65 -58.46 -24.03
N VAL A 287 20.49 -57.32 -24.72
CA VAL A 287 20.92 -57.11 -26.10
C VAL A 287 22.18 -56.25 -26.12
N ALA A 288 23.34 -56.87 -26.35
CA ALA A 288 24.60 -56.14 -26.44
C ALA A 288 24.59 -55.11 -27.59
N PHE A 289 25.37 -54.03 -27.45
CA PHE A 289 25.52 -53.01 -28.48
C PHE A 289 26.00 -53.64 -29.80
N GLY A 290 25.27 -53.41 -30.91
CA GLY A 290 25.55 -54.02 -32.22
C GLY A 290 25.09 -55.47 -32.38
N ALA A 291 24.46 -56.09 -31.37
CA ALA A 291 23.99 -57.46 -31.46
C ALA A 291 22.79 -57.63 -32.41
N VAL A 292 22.05 -56.56 -32.71
CA VAL A 292 20.96 -56.54 -33.70
C VAL A 292 21.47 -55.84 -34.96
N THR A 293 21.76 -56.64 -35.99
CA THR A 293 22.18 -56.16 -37.31
C THR A 293 20.98 -56.14 -38.27
N PRO A 294 21.03 -55.40 -39.39
CA PRO A 294 19.96 -55.42 -40.39
C PRO A 294 19.57 -56.84 -40.84
N ASP A 295 20.55 -57.74 -41.00
CA ASP A 295 20.32 -59.16 -41.36
C ASP A 295 19.56 -59.95 -40.28
N LYS A 296 19.65 -59.52 -39.01
CA LYS A 296 18.96 -60.14 -37.86
C LYS A 296 17.53 -59.64 -37.68
N LEU A 297 17.09 -58.63 -38.42
CA LEU A 297 15.71 -58.12 -38.45
C LEU A 297 14.86 -58.81 -39.55
N SER A 298 15.20 -60.06 -39.87
CA SER A 298 14.78 -60.77 -41.08
C SER A 298 13.27 -60.99 -41.19
N GLY A 299 12.62 -60.14 -41.99
CA GLY A 299 11.28 -60.36 -42.56
C GLY A 299 11.13 -59.90 -44.01
N THR A 300 12.11 -59.21 -44.60
CA THR A 300 12.08 -58.80 -46.02
C THR A 300 13.41 -59.14 -46.70
N PRO A 301 13.41 -59.93 -47.80
CA PRO A 301 14.62 -60.21 -48.57
C PRO A 301 15.13 -58.93 -49.25
N GLY A 302 16.40 -58.57 -49.01
CA GLY A 302 17.12 -57.52 -49.74
C GLY A 302 17.66 -56.40 -48.85
N ALA A 303 18.89 -55.97 -49.12
CA ALA A 303 19.40 -54.69 -48.62
C ALA A 303 18.59 -53.58 -49.30
N GLY A 304 17.96 -52.69 -48.52
CA GLY A 304 17.26 -51.53 -49.06
C GLY A 304 18.14 -50.75 -50.03
N THR A 305 17.53 -50.10 -51.01
CA THR A 305 18.25 -49.22 -51.94
C THR A 305 18.55 -47.86 -51.28
N SER A 306 19.54 -47.13 -51.81
CA SER A 306 19.90 -45.80 -51.30
C SER A 306 18.67 -44.87 -51.25
N GLY A 307 18.35 -44.33 -50.08
CA GLY A 307 17.16 -43.50 -49.84
C GLY A 307 15.99 -44.22 -49.15
N GLN A 308 16.13 -45.49 -48.82
CA GLN A 308 15.13 -46.26 -48.07
C GLN A 308 15.52 -46.39 -46.59
N VAL A 309 14.52 -46.38 -45.72
CA VAL A 309 14.64 -46.63 -44.28
C VAL A 309 13.84 -47.88 -43.90
N LEU A 310 14.32 -48.61 -42.89
CA LEU A 310 13.62 -49.79 -42.37
C LEU A 310 12.55 -49.33 -41.36
N THR A 311 11.29 -49.38 -41.74
CA THR A 311 10.15 -48.94 -40.91
C THR A 311 9.44 -50.12 -40.27
N SER A 312 9.04 -49.99 -39.00
CA SER A 312 8.17 -50.97 -38.34
C SER A 312 6.77 -50.93 -38.95
N THR A 313 6.18 -52.09 -39.22
CA THR A 313 4.80 -52.21 -39.74
C THR A 313 3.74 -52.16 -38.63
N GLY A 314 4.14 -51.92 -37.38
CA GLY A 314 3.24 -51.81 -36.22
C GLY A 314 2.80 -53.15 -35.61
N ALA A 315 2.99 -54.27 -36.31
CA ALA A 315 2.70 -55.63 -35.83
C ALA A 315 3.96 -56.48 -35.60
N GLY A 316 5.11 -55.82 -35.35
CA GLY A 316 6.40 -56.49 -35.14
C GLY A 316 7.16 -56.88 -36.41
N GLY A 317 6.64 -56.54 -37.59
CA GLY A 317 7.35 -56.68 -38.87
C GLY A 317 8.12 -55.42 -39.26
N PHE A 318 9.05 -55.57 -40.21
CA PHE A 318 9.84 -54.47 -40.78
C PHE A 318 9.74 -54.47 -42.31
N SER A 319 9.62 -53.28 -42.91
CA SER A 319 9.64 -53.09 -44.36
C SER A 319 10.55 -51.95 -44.76
N TRP A 320 11.25 -52.08 -45.88
CA TRP A 320 11.90 -50.93 -46.52
C TRP A 320 10.83 -50.00 -47.08
N ALA A 321 10.75 -48.80 -46.53
CA ALA A 321 9.96 -47.72 -47.10
C ALA A 321 10.92 -46.68 -47.68
N ASN A 322 10.52 -46.05 -48.79
CA ASN A 322 11.15 -44.79 -49.16
C ASN A 322 10.95 -43.83 -47.99
N ASP A 323 12.01 -43.14 -47.60
CA ASP A 323 11.92 -42.16 -46.54
C ASP A 323 10.90 -41.09 -46.93
N GLN A 324 9.71 -41.13 -46.32
CA GLN A 324 8.68 -40.10 -46.52
C GLN A 324 8.92 -38.87 -45.63
N ASN A 325 10.14 -38.70 -45.09
CA ASN A 325 10.56 -37.39 -44.64
C ASN A 325 10.46 -36.44 -45.82
N THR A 326 9.47 -35.55 -45.74
CA THR A 326 9.33 -34.29 -46.48
C THR A 326 10.66 -33.86 -47.09
N THR A 327 10.88 -34.26 -48.34
CA THR A 327 12.08 -33.89 -49.06
C THR A 327 11.97 -32.41 -49.34
N TYR A 328 12.55 -31.57 -48.48
CA TYR A 328 12.96 -30.24 -48.91
C TYR A 328 14.10 -30.49 -49.90
N THR A 329 13.76 -30.62 -51.19
CA THR A 329 14.76 -30.46 -52.23
C THR A 329 15.34 -29.08 -52.04
N ALA A 330 16.59 -29.01 -51.60
CA ALA A 330 17.44 -27.86 -51.83
C ALA A 330 17.49 -27.67 -53.35
N ASP A 331 16.54 -26.89 -53.87
CA ASP A 331 16.38 -26.52 -55.28
C ASP A 331 17.64 -25.84 -55.85
N GLY A 332 18.60 -25.51 -54.98
CA GLY A 332 19.81 -24.81 -55.34
C GLY A 332 19.58 -23.32 -55.54
N SER A 333 18.36 -22.81 -55.36
CA SER A 333 18.00 -21.39 -55.49
C SER A 333 17.55 -20.76 -54.18
N THR A 334 16.79 -21.46 -53.34
CA THR A 334 16.22 -20.95 -52.07
C THR A 334 16.73 -21.72 -50.85
N LEU A 335 16.97 -23.02 -50.98
CA LEU A 335 17.45 -23.89 -49.90
C LEU A 335 18.75 -24.60 -50.33
N SER A 336 19.67 -24.81 -49.38
CA SER A 336 20.98 -25.44 -49.61
C SER A 336 21.30 -26.45 -48.51
N LEU A 337 21.76 -27.64 -48.91
CA LEU A 337 22.31 -28.65 -48.01
C LEU A 337 23.80 -28.80 -48.32
N THR A 338 24.67 -28.47 -47.37
CA THR A 338 26.12 -28.68 -47.49
C THR A 338 26.57 -29.57 -46.33
N GLY A 339 27.03 -30.79 -46.64
CA GLY A 339 27.29 -31.81 -45.63
C GLY A 339 26.00 -32.19 -44.88
N SER A 340 25.99 -32.05 -43.55
CA SER A 340 24.83 -32.28 -42.68
C SER A 340 24.09 -31.00 -42.29
N THR A 341 24.48 -29.83 -42.80
CA THR A 341 23.88 -28.54 -42.44
C THR A 341 22.86 -28.10 -43.49
N PHE A 342 21.60 -27.99 -43.06
CA PHE A 342 20.52 -27.43 -43.84
C PHE A 342 20.50 -25.90 -43.67
N SER A 343 20.45 -25.14 -44.77
CA SER A 343 20.56 -23.68 -44.78
C SER A 343 19.64 -23.05 -45.84
N VAL A 344 19.27 -21.78 -45.62
CA VAL A 344 18.61 -20.94 -46.63
C VAL A 344 19.70 -20.24 -47.46
N LYS A 345 19.56 -20.21 -48.80
CA LYS A 345 20.51 -19.48 -49.65
C LYS A 345 20.31 -17.96 -49.54
N ASP A 346 21.32 -17.21 -49.96
CA ASP A 346 21.18 -15.76 -50.15
C ASP A 346 20.02 -15.48 -51.12
N GLY A 347 19.13 -14.56 -50.74
CA GLY A 347 17.87 -14.29 -51.46
C GLY A 347 16.78 -15.36 -51.33
N GLY A 348 16.98 -16.44 -50.57
CA GLY A 348 15.98 -17.52 -50.40
C GLY A 348 14.72 -17.13 -49.63
N VAL A 349 14.72 -15.97 -48.95
CA VAL A 349 13.55 -15.40 -48.27
C VAL A 349 13.07 -14.16 -49.02
N GLY A 350 11.95 -14.27 -49.73
CA GLY A 350 11.28 -13.18 -50.45
C GLY A 350 10.04 -12.64 -49.73
N THR A 351 9.14 -12.01 -50.48
CA THR A 351 7.98 -11.27 -49.93
C THR A 351 6.84 -12.15 -49.42
N THR A 352 6.83 -13.45 -49.73
CA THR A 352 5.75 -14.38 -49.32
C THR A 352 6.17 -15.31 -48.18
N GLN A 353 7.47 -15.41 -47.90
CA GLN A 353 8.03 -16.36 -46.93
C GLN A 353 7.95 -15.87 -45.47
N ILE A 354 7.77 -14.57 -45.25
CA ILE A 354 7.62 -13.96 -43.93
C ILE A 354 6.14 -13.64 -43.70
N ALA A 355 5.49 -14.39 -42.81
CA ALA A 355 4.10 -14.10 -42.41
C ALA A 355 4.01 -12.76 -41.66
N ASN A 356 2.81 -12.14 -41.65
CA ASN A 356 2.57 -10.93 -40.88
C ASN A 356 2.90 -11.17 -39.39
N GLY A 357 3.70 -10.28 -38.79
CA GLY A 357 4.15 -10.40 -37.41
C GLY A 357 5.29 -11.41 -37.15
N ALA A 358 5.81 -12.10 -38.18
CA ALA A 358 6.85 -13.10 -37.98
C ALA A 358 8.22 -12.51 -37.57
N VAL A 359 8.51 -11.25 -37.92
CA VAL A 359 9.71 -10.53 -37.48
C VAL A 359 9.34 -9.73 -36.23
N THR A 360 9.71 -10.27 -35.06
CA THR A 360 9.54 -9.59 -33.76
C THR A 360 10.79 -8.79 -33.43
N THR A 361 10.70 -7.86 -32.47
CA THR A 361 11.84 -7.04 -32.02
C THR A 361 13.03 -7.87 -31.55
N GLY A 362 12.79 -9.04 -30.92
CA GLY A 362 13.86 -9.96 -30.50
C GLY A 362 14.57 -10.69 -31.65
N LYS A 363 13.98 -10.73 -32.85
CA LYS A 363 14.60 -11.32 -34.06
C LYS A 363 15.47 -10.33 -34.83
N ILE A 364 15.42 -9.05 -34.46
CA ILE A 364 16.21 -7.99 -35.07
C ILE A 364 17.44 -7.74 -34.19
N SER A 365 18.64 -7.93 -34.76
CA SER A 365 19.89 -7.72 -34.02
C SER A 365 20.08 -6.24 -33.66
N SER A 366 20.34 -5.96 -32.39
CA SER A 366 20.75 -4.62 -31.91
C SER A 366 22.22 -4.29 -32.22
N SER A 367 22.97 -5.22 -32.83
CA SER A 367 24.36 -4.99 -33.21
C SER A 367 24.47 -3.83 -34.20
N GLY A 368 25.26 -2.81 -33.86
CA GLY A 368 25.41 -1.58 -34.64
C GLY A 368 24.34 -0.50 -34.35
N ALA A 369 23.33 -0.76 -33.51
CA ALA A 369 22.37 0.24 -33.09
C ALA A 369 22.93 1.08 -31.94
N ALA A 370 23.06 2.40 -32.15
CA ALA A 370 23.23 3.33 -31.03
C ALA A 370 21.89 3.49 -30.28
N ALA A 371 21.95 3.99 -29.04
CA ALA A 371 20.74 4.29 -28.27
C ALA A 371 19.79 5.17 -29.09
N SER A 372 18.51 4.76 -29.15
CA SER A 372 17.44 5.44 -29.89
C SER A 372 17.54 5.39 -31.42
N ASN A 373 18.43 4.59 -32.01
CA ASN A 373 18.43 4.38 -33.45
C ASN A 373 17.21 3.55 -33.90
N VAL A 374 16.77 3.81 -35.13
CA VAL A 374 15.74 3.03 -35.84
C VAL A 374 16.35 2.42 -37.10
N LEU A 375 15.78 1.30 -37.59
CA LEU A 375 16.08 0.80 -38.92
C LEU A 375 15.48 1.77 -39.93
N THR A 376 16.34 2.40 -40.73
CA THR A 376 15.93 3.35 -41.77
C THR A 376 16.45 2.88 -43.11
N TYR A 377 15.63 3.01 -44.15
CA TYR A 377 16.09 2.84 -45.53
C TYR A 377 16.68 4.19 -45.99
N ASN A 378 17.99 4.22 -46.22
CA ASN A 378 18.71 5.46 -46.56
C ASN A 378 18.78 5.76 -48.06
N GLY A 379 17.91 5.11 -48.86
CA GLY A 379 17.90 5.23 -50.32
C GLY A 379 18.76 4.18 -51.04
N ALA A 380 19.64 3.47 -50.32
CA ALA A 380 20.44 2.37 -50.87
C ALA A 380 20.36 1.10 -50.02
N ASN A 381 20.42 1.23 -48.70
CA ASN A 381 20.46 0.12 -47.74
C ASN A 381 19.53 0.38 -46.55
N VAL A 382 19.17 -0.70 -45.84
CA VAL A 382 18.56 -0.60 -44.51
C VAL A 382 19.69 -0.52 -43.47
N THR A 383 19.74 0.57 -42.70
CA THR A 383 20.79 0.84 -41.71
C THR A 383 20.21 1.32 -40.39
N TRP A 384 20.89 1.04 -39.27
CA TRP A 384 20.61 1.70 -38.00
C TRP A 384 21.04 3.16 -38.09
N ALA A 385 20.09 4.08 -37.98
CA ALA A 385 20.35 5.50 -37.97
C ALA A 385 19.55 6.16 -36.84
N ALA A 386 20.02 7.31 -36.36
CA ALA A 386 19.17 8.15 -35.53
C ALA A 386 17.89 8.45 -36.33
N PRO A 387 16.70 8.38 -35.71
CA PRO A 387 15.47 8.80 -36.38
C PRO A 387 15.69 10.22 -36.89
N ALA A 388 15.39 10.45 -38.17
CA ALA A 388 15.64 11.72 -38.82
C ALA A 388 15.05 12.85 -37.94
N ALA A 389 15.92 13.73 -37.45
CA ALA A 389 15.51 14.84 -36.60
C ALA A 389 14.56 15.74 -37.41
N GLY A 390 13.25 15.65 -37.15
CA GLY A 390 12.24 16.52 -37.75
C GLY A 390 11.72 16.11 -39.13
N GLY A 391 11.76 14.83 -39.51
CA GLY A 391 11.37 14.39 -40.85
C GLY A 391 9.88 14.08 -41.09
N GLY A 392 9.03 14.13 -40.06
CA GLY A 392 7.59 13.92 -40.22
C GLY A 392 6.83 14.97 -39.43
N THR A 393 5.83 15.60 -40.06
CA THR A 393 4.70 16.16 -39.30
C THR A 393 4.21 15.08 -38.34
N PRO A 394 4.10 15.34 -37.04
CA PRO A 394 3.41 14.43 -36.15
C PRO A 394 2.05 14.10 -36.79
N ASP A 395 1.68 12.82 -36.86
CA ASP A 395 0.35 12.44 -37.34
C ASP A 395 -0.71 13.19 -36.52
N ASP A 396 -1.83 13.52 -37.14
CA ASP A 396 -2.90 14.23 -36.44
C ASP A 396 -3.33 13.44 -35.17
N GLY A 397 -3.40 14.13 -34.03
CA GLY A 397 -3.65 13.51 -32.72
C GLY A 397 -2.48 12.77 -32.05
N SER A 398 -1.30 12.66 -32.69
CA SER A 398 -0.16 11.92 -32.12
C SER A 398 0.54 12.65 -30.97
N VAL A 399 0.32 13.96 -30.81
CA VAL A 399 0.82 14.78 -29.70
C VAL A 399 -0.29 14.94 -28.66
N THR A 400 -0.24 14.12 -27.60
CA THR A 400 -1.16 14.23 -26.46
C THR A 400 -0.58 15.14 -25.38
N THR A 401 -1.42 15.63 -24.47
CA THR A 401 -0.98 16.44 -23.31
C THR A 401 0.09 15.74 -22.48
N ALA A 402 0.01 14.42 -22.34
CA ALA A 402 1.01 13.61 -21.64
C ALA A 402 2.39 13.55 -22.34
N LYS A 403 2.44 13.80 -23.65
CA LYS A 403 3.68 13.85 -24.45
C LYS A 403 4.34 15.23 -24.44
N LEU A 404 3.63 16.26 -23.99
CA LEU A 404 4.15 17.60 -23.83
C LEU A 404 4.65 17.75 -22.39
N VAL A 405 5.96 17.70 -22.21
CA VAL A 405 6.57 18.05 -20.92
C VAL A 405 6.38 19.53 -20.63
N ASP A 406 6.38 19.91 -19.34
CA ASP A 406 6.26 21.31 -18.93
C ASP A 406 7.34 22.18 -19.59
N GLY A 407 6.94 23.33 -20.14
CA GLY A 407 7.81 24.22 -20.90
C GLY A 407 8.18 23.76 -22.34
N ALA A 408 7.71 22.60 -22.82
CA ALA A 408 8.01 22.14 -24.19
C ALA A 408 7.46 23.08 -25.27
N VAL A 409 6.30 23.69 -24.99
CA VAL A 409 5.65 24.67 -25.85
C VAL A 409 5.97 26.07 -25.35
N THR A 410 7.08 26.62 -25.83
CA THR A 410 7.53 27.96 -25.46
C THR A 410 6.66 29.06 -26.10
N SER A 411 6.73 30.28 -25.60
CA SER A 411 6.02 31.44 -26.16
C SER A 411 6.32 31.68 -27.64
N VAL A 412 7.53 31.34 -28.10
CA VAL A 412 7.92 31.39 -29.52
C VAL A 412 7.15 30.37 -30.38
N LYS A 413 6.79 29.23 -29.80
CA LYS A 413 6.01 28.17 -30.45
C LYS A 413 4.50 28.45 -30.42
N GLN A 414 4.04 29.39 -29.58
CA GLN A 414 2.65 29.84 -29.50
C GLN A 414 2.47 31.21 -30.19
N LYS A 415 2.96 31.35 -31.43
CA LYS A 415 2.84 32.61 -32.16
C LYS A 415 1.38 32.82 -32.59
N MET A 416 0.75 33.88 -32.09
CA MET A 416 -0.55 34.33 -32.58
C MET A 416 -0.43 34.78 -34.05
N THR A 417 -1.27 34.24 -34.92
CA THR A 417 -1.34 34.66 -36.33
C THR A 417 -1.85 36.10 -36.41
N VAL A 418 -1.22 36.91 -37.27
CA VAL A 418 -1.66 38.28 -37.57
C VAL A 418 -2.06 38.34 -39.04
N THR A 419 -3.31 38.68 -39.33
CA THR A 419 -3.86 38.77 -40.69
C THR A 419 -4.31 40.19 -40.99
N SER A 420 -3.93 40.74 -42.14
CA SER A 420 -4.40 42.06 -42.60
C SER A 420 -5.48 41.88 -43.66
N LEU A 421 -6.63 42.53 -43.48
CA LEU A 421 -7.77 42.46 -44.40
C LEU A 421 -8.20 43.87 -44.80
N SER A 422 -8.28 44.15 -46.09
CA SER A 422 -8.71 45.45 -46.64
C SER A 422 -9.99 45.35 -47.49
N GLY A 423 -10.72 44.24 -47.39
CA GLY A 423 -11.94 43.96 -48.14
C GLY A 423 -12.87 43.02 -47.37
N SER A 424 -14.15 43.01 -47.75
CA SER A 424 -15.15 42.13 -47.13
C SER A 424 -14.77 40.65 -47.29
N THR A 425 -14.75 39.90 -46.19
CA THR A 425 -14.16 38.55 -46.11
C THR A 425 -14.97 37.66 -45.18
N THR A 426 -15.19 36.40 -45.55
CA THR A 426 -15.70 35.38 -44.63
C THR A 426 -14.55 34.77 -43.82
N LEU A 427 -14.61 34.89 -42.50
CA LEU A 427 -13.57 34.40 -41.60
C LEU A 427 -13.61 32.88 -41.49
N THR A 428 -12.44 32.28 -41.32
CA THR A 428 -12.22 30.82 -41.28
C THR A 428 -11.12 30.49 -40.26
N ALA A 429 -10.81 29.20 -40.10
CA ALA A 429 -9.74 28.73 -39.23
C ALA A 429 -8.38 29.43 -39.46
N SER A 430 -8.07 29.81 -40.71
CA SER A 430 -6.80 30.47 -41.06
C SER A 430 -6.71 31.91 -40.56
N HIS A 431 -7.84 32.51 -40.17
CA HIS A 431 -7.93 33.88 -39.69
C HIS A 431 -7.92 33.96 -38.15
N GLN A 432 -7.84 32.82 -37.44
CA GLN A 432 -7.81 32.80 -35.98
C GLN A 432 -6.60 33.58 -35.44
N GLY A 433 -6.80 34.33 -34.36
CA GLY A 433 -5.80 35.24 -33.79
C GLY A 433 -6.14 36.70 -34.06
N PHE A 434 -5.16 37.49 -34.48
CA PHE A 434 -5.28 38.94 -34.60
C PHE A 434 -5.55 39.37 -36.04
N ILE A 435 -6.60 40.15 -36.25
CA ILE A 435 -7.04 40.65 -37.56
C ILE A 435 -6.93 42.17 -37.56
N LEU A 436 -6.10 42.70 -38.46
CA LEU A 436 -6.00 44.12 -38.79
C LEU A 436 -6.93 44.40 -39.97
N ALA A 437 -8.14 44.89 -39.67
CA ALA A 437 -9.15 45.22 -40.66
C ALA A 437 -9.02 46.69 -41.10
N SER A 438 -8.94 46.96 -42.40
CA SER A 438 -8.85 48.32 -42.95
C SER A 438 -10.08 48.62 -43.80
N ALA A 439 -10.82 49.67 -43.42
CA ALA A 439 -11.93 50.23 -44.18
C ALA A 439 -11.53 51.53 -44.91
N ALA A 440 -10.22 51.76 -45.10
CA ALA A 440 -9.70 53.00 -45.68
C ALA A 440 -10.24 53.29 -47.10
N SER A 441 -10.51 52.23 -47.89
CA SER A 441 -11.04 52.31 -49.25
C SER A 441 -12.58 52.24 -49.33
N GLY A 442 -13.27 52.16 -48.18
CA GLY A 442 -14.71 51.98 -48.09
C GLY A 442 -15.09 51.04 -46.95
N ALA A 443 -16.37 51.04 -46.55
CA ALA A 443 -16.85 50.13 -45.50
C ALA A 443 -16.69 48.65 -45.93
N ILE A 444 -16.25 47.81 -44.99
CA ILE A 444 -16.02 46.38 -45.23
C ILE A 444 -16.86 45.52 -44.28
N THR A 445 -17.17 44.29 -44.68
CA THR A 445 -17.91 43.31 -43.86
C THR A 445 -17.07 42.06 -43.64
N LEU A 446 -16.81 41.72 -42.38
CA LEU A 446 -16.19 40.47 -41.97
C LEU A 446 -17.29 39.50 -41.51
N THR A 447 -17.53 38.45 -42.27
CA THR A 447 -18.60 37.48 -41.97
C THR A 447 -18.06 36.35 -41.09
N LEU A 448 -18.65 36.17 -39.91
CA LEU A 448 -18.31 35.06 -39.02
C LEU A 448 -18.81 33.73 -39.61
N PRO A 449 -18.04 32.63 -39.46
CA PRO A 449 -18.54 31.31 -39.81
C PRO A 449 -19.62 30.86 -38.81
N SER A 450 -20.37 29.81 -39.17
CA SER A 450 -21.32 29.18 -38.24
C SER A 450 -20.61 28.77 -36.95
N ALA A 451 -21.15 29.17 -35.79
CA ALA A 451 -20.60 28.84 -34.48
C ALA A 451 -20.38 27.32 -34.31
N ALA A 452 -21.31 26.51 -34.81
CA ALA A 452 -21.23 25.04 -34.77
C ALA A 452 -20.01 24.46 -35.50
N SER A 453 -19.50 25.15 -36.52
CA SER A 453 -18.29 24.75 -37.26
C SER A 453 -17.01 25.41 -36.74
N ALA A 454 -17.12 26.23 -35.70
CA ALA A 454 -16.07 27.13 -35.24
C ALA A 454 -15.84 27.05 -33.73
N THR A 455 -16.24 25.96 -33.06
CA THR A 455 -16.04 25.77 -31.62
C THR A 455 -14.58 26.04 -31.22
N GLY A 456 -14.38 26.97 -30.29
CA GLY A 456 -13.06 27.38 -29.81
C GLY A 456 -12.33 28.38 -30.68
N TYR A 457 -12.87 28.78 -31.84
CA TYR A 457 -12.23 29.78 -32.69
C TYR A 457 -12.24 31.14 -32.00
N GLN A 458 -11.10 31.83 -32.06
CA GLN A 458 -10.93 33.16 -31.48
C GLN A 458 -10.49 34.17 -32.55
N TYR A 459 -11.18 35.31 -32.61
CA TYR A 459 -10.84 36.42 -33.50
C TYR A 459 -10.70 37.71 -32.70
N ILE A 460 -9.55 38.36 -32.79
CA ILE A 460 -9.32 39.70 -32.27
C ILE A 460 -9.28 40.65 -33.46
N ILE A 461 -10.37 41.33 -33.74
CA ILE A 461 -10.53 42.22 -34.89
C ILE A 461 -10.26 43.64 -34.44
N LYS A 462 -9.27 44.30 -35.03
CA LYS A 462 -8.94 45.70 -34.80
C LYS A 462 -9.09 46.48 -36.10
N LYS A 463 -9.79 47.61 -36.04
CA LYS A 463 -9.78 48.60 -37.13
C LYS A 463 -8.39 49.25 -37.18
N SER A 464 -7.74 49.18 -38.34
CA SER A 464 -6.33 49.57 -38.52
C SER A 464 -6.16 50.94 -39.17
N ASP A 465 -7.25 51.51 -39.68
CA ASP A 465 -7.28 52.81 -40.33
C ASP A 465 -8.01 53.87 -39.50
N THR A 466 -7.87 55.14 -39.89
CA THR A 466 -8.44 56.29 -39.19
C THR A 466 -9.69 56.87 -39.85
N THR A 467 -10.23 56.21 -40.88
CA THR A 467 -11.43 56.70 -41.58
C THR A 467 -12.68 56.35 -40.79
N SER A 468 -13.78 57.09 -41.02
CA SER A 468 -15.10 56.79 -40.44
C SER A 468 -15.82 55.60 -41.09
N ASN A 469 -15.22 54.96 -42.09
CA ASN A 469 -15.81 53.79 -42.74
C ASN A 469 -15.86 52.61 -41.76
N ARG A 470 -17.00 51.93 -41.70
CA ARG A 470 -17.21 50.83 -40.76
C ARG A 470 -16.52 49.53 -41.18
N VAL A 471 -16.00 48.82 -40.20
CA VAL A 471 -15.76 47.37 -40.27
C VAL A 471 -16.96 46.69 -39.62
N THR A 472 -17.87 46.17 -40.43
CA THR A 472 -19.06 45.45 -39.95
C THR A 472 -18.70 43.99 -39.69
N ILE A 473 -19.07 43.46 -38.52
CA ILE A 473 -18.95 42.03 -38.24
C ILE A 473 -20.32 41.40 -38.49
N SER A 474 -20.43 40.66 -39.59
CA SER A 474 -21.67 40.00 -40.02
C SER A 474 -21.80 38.64 -39.33
N GLY A 475 -22.84 38.51 -38.51
CA GLY A 475 -23.12 37.37 -37.64
C GLY A 475 -23.85 37.84 -36.38
N THR A 476 -24.29 36.89 -35.57
CA THR A 476 -24.90 37.17 -34.27
C THR A 476 -23.87 36.93 -33.18
N VAL A 477 -23.45 38.00 -32.50
CA VAL A 477 -22.55 37.98 -31.35
C VAL A 477 -23.30 38.53 -30.15
N ASP A 478 -23.49 37.73 -29.11
CA ASP A 478 -24.31 38.09 -27.93
C ASP A 478 -25.68 38.70 -28.32
N GLY A 479 -26.31 38.15 -29.36
CA GLY A 479 -27.63 38.58 -29.84
C GLY A 479 -27.63 39.80 -30.76
N VAL A 480 -26.48 40.41 -31.08
CA VAL A 480 -26.38 41.60 -31.94
C VAL A 480 -25.35 41.42 -33.06
N SER A 481 -25.37 42.28 -34.08
CA SER A 481 -24.31 42.36 -35.11
C SER A 481 -23.40 43.55 -34.82
N PRO A 482 -22.18 43.32 -34.28
CA PRO A 482 -21.28 44.42 -33.91
C PRO A 482 -20.60 45.05 -35.13
N TYR A 483 -20.08 46.26 -34.94
CA TYR A 483 -19.26 46.96 -35.93
C TYR A 483 -18.18 47.78 -35.21
N LEU A 484 -17.11 48.12 -35.93
CA LEU A 484 -16.05 49.03 -35.48
C LEU A 484 -16.07 50.26 -36.40
N GLU A 485 -16.26 51.44 -35.82
CA GLU A 485 -16.28 52.73 -36.54
C GLU A 485 -15.12 53.63 -36.11
N ASP A 486 -14.83 53.66 -34.81
CA ASP A 486 -13.77 54.50 -34.26
C ASP A 486 -12.38 54.01 -34.67
N PRO A 487 -11.43 54.92 -34.98
CA PRO A 487 -10.05 54.58 -35.25
C PRO A 487 -9.46 53.70 -34.15
N TYR A 488 -8.84 52.59 -34.56
CA TYR A 488 -8.16 51.66 -33.64
C TYR A 488 -9.05 50.92 -32.63
N ALA A 489 -10.37 51.05 -32.74
CA ALA A 489 -11.32 50.22 -32.00
C ALA A 489 -11.08 48.74 -32.31
N TYR A 490 -11.34 47.88 -31.32
CA TYR A 490 -11.17 46.45 -31.49
C TYR A 490 -12.17 45.64 -30.68
N ILE A 491 -12.42 44.43 -31.16
CA ILE A 491 -13.32 43.46 -30.54
C ILE A 491 -12.67 42.07 -30.56
N ALA A 492 -12.71 41.37 -29.43
CA ALA A 492 -12.27 40.00 -29.29
C ALA A 492 -13.50 39.10 -29.17
N LEU A 493 -13.57 38.08 -30.02
CA LEU A 493 -14.70 37.18 -30.20
C LEU A 493 -14.25 35.74 -29.99
N VAL A 494 -15.12 34.93 -29.37
CA VAL A 494 -14.94 33.48 -29.24
C VAL A 494 -16.24 32.76 -29.57
N SER A 495 -16.13 31.57 -30.17
CA SER A 495 -17.29 30.69 -30.32
C SER A 495 -17.23 29.51 -29.33
N ASP A 496 -18.36 29.23 -28.69
CA ASP A 496 -18.55 28.07 -27.81
C ASP A 496 -19.09 26.83 -28.55
N GLY A 497 -19.24 26.91 -29.88
CA GLY A 497 -19.87 25.86 -30.69
C GLY A 497 -21.38 26.00 -30.88
N SER A 498 -22.03 26.92 -30.18
CA SER A 498 -23.46 27.22 -30.34
C SER A 498 -23.68 28.68 -30.71
N ASN A 499 -22.93 29.58 -30.11
CA ASN A 499 -23.00 31.02 -30.28
C ASN A 499 -21.61 31.63 -30.49
N TRP A 500 -21.61 32.90 -30.91
CA TRP A 500 -20.44 33.77 -30.81
C TRP A 500 -20.65 34.73 -29.64
N SER A 501 -19.62 34.93 -28.83
CA SER A 501 -19.63 35.84 -27.69
C SER A 501 -18.46 36.81 -27.72
N LYS A 502 -18.69 38.02 -27.22
CA LYS A 502 -17.63 39.02 -27.01
C LYS A 502 -16.85 38.66 -25.75
N MET A 503 -15.53 38.55 -25.88
CA MET A 503 -14.64 38.43 -24.72
C MET A 503 -14.24 39.80 -24.18
N TYR A 504 -14.01 40.75 -25.11
CA TYR A 504 -13.59 42.11 -24.80
C TYR A 504 -13.91 43.00 -25.99
N GLU A 505 -14.31 44.24 -25.73
CA GLU A 505 -14.40 45.28 -26.76
C GLU A 505 -13.78 46.56 -26.20
N ASN A 506 -12.86 47.18 -26.96
CA ASN A 506 -12.58 48.59 -26.75
C ASN A 506 -13.34 49.38 -27.80
N ASN A 507 -14.59 49.63 -27.44
CA ASN A 507 -15.42 50.68 -28.03
C ASN A 507 -15.60 51.84 -27.02
N SER A 508 -14.79 51.86 -25.95
CA SER A 508 -14.95 52.76 -24.81
C SER A 508 -14.13 54.02 -25.03
N LYS A 509 -14.84 55.08 -25.41
CA LYS A 509 -14.40 56.48 -25.34
C LYS A 509 -13.66 56.73 -24.02
N ALA A 510 -12.44 57.25 -24.05
CA ALA A 510 -11.67 57.49 -22.83
C ALA A 510 -12.43 58.50 -21.94
N THR A 511 -12.57 58.19 -20.65
CA THR A 511 -13.16 59.11 -19.68
C THR A 511 -12.08 60.01 -19.10
N TYR A 512 -12.31 61.33 -19.17
CA TYR A 512 -11.40 62.35 -18.65
C TYR A 512 -12.03 63.06 -17.47
N SER A 513 -11.25 63.44 -16.46
CA SER A 513 -11.73 64.23 -15.32
C SER A 513 -11.90 65.73 -15.65
N VAL A 514 -11.42 66.17 -16.81
CA VAL A 514 -11.67 67.52 -17.35
C VAL A 514 -12.11 67.36 -18.80
N VAL A 515 -13.31 67.84 -19.13
CA VAL A 515 -13.89 67.69 -20.47
C VAL A 515 -14.34 69.03 -21.02
N LEU A 516 -13.87 69.40 -22.21
CA LEU A 516 -14.46 70.51 -22.97
C LEU A 516 -15.66 70.03 -23.76
N TYR A 517 -16.74 70.80 -23.78
CA TYR A 517 -17.96 70.46 -24.49
C TYR A 517 -18.70 71.70 -24.98
N LEU A 518 -19.60 71.51 -25.93
CA LEU A 518 -20.46 72.59 -26.43
C LEU A 518 -21.57 72.88 -25.41
N GLY A 519 -21.55 74.06 -24.79
CA GLY A 519 -22.56 74.51 -23.85
C GLY A 519 -23.85 75.00 -24.48
N GLY A 520 -23.76 75.44 -25.73
CA GLY A 520 -24.87 75.98 -26.49
C GLY A 520 -24.35 76.69 -27.73
N THR A 521 -25.12 76.62 -28.80
CA THR A 521 -24.92 77.43 -29.99
C THR A 521 -25.77 78.68 -29.80
N ASN A 522 -25.19 79.86 -29.63
CA ASN A 522 -25.96 81.11 -29.76
C ASN A 522 -26.19 81.42 -31.25
N ALA A 523 -26.74 80.45 -31.97
CA ALA A 523 -27.17 80.61 -33.36
C ALA A 523 -28.54 81.29 -33.47
N ASP A 524 -29.21 81.59 -32.35
CA ASP A 524 -30.31 82.55 -32.36
C ASP A 524 -29.73 83.96 -32.18
N THR A 525 -29.90 84.77 -33.23
CA THR A 525 -29.49 86.18 -33.40
C THR A 525 -30.03 87.16 -32.33
N THR A 526 -30.58 86.67 -31.23
CA THR A 526 -31.26 87.45 -30.19
C THR A 526 -30.41 87.71 -28.94
N GLN A 527 -29.32 86.98 -28.69
CA GLN A 527 -28.50 87.13 -27.45
C GLN A 527 -27.05 87.62 -27.63
N GLY A 528 -26.41 87.46 -28.80
CA GLY A 528 -25.04 87.97 -29.04
C GLY A 528 -24.05 87.62 -27.91
N GLY A 529 -23.18 88.57 -27.55
CA GLY A 529 -22.24 88.50 -26.44
C GLY A 529 -22.81 88.79 -25.04
N ASP A 530 -24.12 89.04 -24.93
CA ASP A 530 -24.82 89.18 -23.64
C ASP A 530 -25.25 87.80 -23.13
N LEU A 531 -24.36 87.16 -22.38
CA LEU A 531 -24.56 85.85 -21.78
C LEU A 531 -25.12 85.95 -20.35
N GLY A 532 -25.55 87.14 -19.90
CA GLY A 532 -25.91 87.40 -18.50
C GLY A 532 -24.69 87.47 -17.56
N GLY A 533 -23.55 87.90 -18.11
CA GLY A 533 -22.26 87.90 -17.45
C GLY A 533 -21.66 86.49 -17.28
N ILE A 534 -20.52 86.39 -16.59
CA ILE A 534 -19.88 85.07 -16.37
C ILE A 534 -20.76 84.09 -15.58
N SER A 535 -21.64 84.60 -14.72
CA SER A 535 -22.62 83.79 -13.98
C SER A 535 -23.69 83.19 -14.89
N GLY A 536 -24.23 84.00 -15.81
CA GLY A 536 -25.17 83.54 -16.82
C GLY A 536 -24.52 82.55 -17.79
N ALA A 537 -23.30 82.81 -18.25
CA ALA A 537 -22.54 81.89 -19.08
C ALA A 537 -22.31 80.52 -18.39
N ASN A 538 -21.98 80.50 -17.09
CA ASN A 538 -21.89 79.25 -16.33
C ASN A 538 -23.25 78.53 -16.21
N SER A 539 -24.35 79.28 -16.15
CA SER A 539 -25.70 78.71 -16.11
C SER A 539 -26.08 78.05 -17.44
N ILE A 540 -25.65 78.62 -18.57
CA ILE A 540 -25.75 78.00 -19.91
C ILE A 540 -25.06 76.63 -19.90
N CYS A 541 -23.81 76.56 -19.41
CA CYS A 541 -23.07 75.30 -19.31
C CYS A 541 -23.78 74.26 -18.44
N ALA A 542 -24.29 74.67 -17.28
CA ALA A 542 -24.98 73.77 -16.34
C ALA A 542 -26.36 73.33 -16.85
N ALA A 543 -27.03 74.12 -17.69
CA ALA A 543 -28.34 73.79 -18.27
C ALA A 543 -28.26 73.02 -19.60
N CYS A 544 -27.06 72.92 -20.20
CA CYS A 544 -26.87 72.28 -21.50
C CYS A 544 -27.28 70.80 -21.49
N ALA A 545 -28.16 70.42 -22.42
CA ALA A 545 -28.65 69.05 -22.57
C ALA A 545 -27.56 68.05 -23.00
N THR A 546 -26.53 68.53 -23.70
CA THR A 546 -25.41 67.72 -24.20
C THR A 546 -24.22 67.71 -23.25
N ARG A 547 -24.37 68.20 -22.01
CA ARG A 547 -23.28 68.19 -21.04
C ARG A 547 -22.82 66.75 -20.72
N PRO A 548 -21.52 66.50 -20.58
CA PRO A 548 -21.00 65.23 -20.10
C PRO A 548 -21.57 64.88 -18.71
N ALA A 549 -22.02 63.64 -18.51
CA ALA A 549 -22.53 63.19 -17.23
C ALA A 549 -21.38 62.88 -16.25
N GLY A 550 -21.64 62.94 -14.94
CA GLY A 550 -20.70 62.50 -13.90
C GLY A 550 -19.80 63.59 -13.30
N PHE A 551 -19.94 64.85 -13.73
CA PHE A 551 -19.17 65.99 -13.19
C PHE A 551 -20.01 66.83 -12.24
N SER A 552 -19.34 67.47 -11.26
CA SER A 552 -19.99 68.36 -10.29
C SER A 552 -19.92 69.83 -10.69
N ASN A 553 -18.98 70.20 -11.58
CA ASN A 553 -18.82 71.57 -12.05
C ASN A 553 -18.98 71.68 -13.56
N TYR A 554 -19.71 72.70 -14.00
CA TYR A 554 -19.89 73.05 -15.40
C TYR A 554 -19.71 74.56 -15.53
N LYS A 555 -18.62 75.00 -16.17
CA LYS A 555 -18.24 76.43 -16.24
C LYS A 555 -17.97 76.84 -17.69
N ALA A 556 -18.32 78.07 -18.06
CA ALA A 556 -18.10 78.59 -19.42
C ALA A 556 -16.62 78.87 -19.65
N PHE A 557 -16.03 78.38 -20.73
CA PHE A 557 -14.63 78.54 -21.08
C PHE A 557 -14.35 79.94 -21.65
N LEU A 558 -14.45 80.97 -20.79
CA LEU A 558 -14.39 82.38 -21.14
C LEU A 558 -13.50 83.17 -20.17
N SER A 559 -12.90 84.23 -20.69
CA SER A 559 -12.15 85.27 -19.96
C SER A 559 -13.02 86.51 -19.70
N TRP A 560 -12.83 87.18 -18.58
CA TRP A 560 -13.56 88.38 -18.14
C TRP A 560 -12.68 89.28 -17.26
N SER A 561 -13.15 90.45 -16.86
CA SER A 561 -12.36 91.44 -16.09
C SER A 561 -11.82 90.90 -14.76
N GLY A 562 -12.57 90.00 -14.11
CA GLY A 562 -12.22 89.38 -12.83
C GLY A 562 -11.50 88.03 -12.92
N GLY A 563 -11.22 87.51 -14.12
CA GLY A 563 -10.54 86.23 -14.29
C GLY A 563 -10.34 85.84 -15.75
N SER A 564 -9.37 84.98 -16.06
CA SER A 564 -9.08 84.54 -17.42
C SER A 564 -9.11 83.02 -17.54
N ILE A 565 -9.23 82.49 -18.77
CA ILE A 565 -9.14 81.06 -19.05
C ILE A 565 -7.83 80.47 -18.50
N ALA A 566 -6.72 81.19 -18.65
CA ALA A 566 -5.42 80.80 -18.09
C ALA A 566 -5.45 80.72 -16.56
N ALA A 567 -6.11 81.67 -15.89
CA ALA A 567 -6.23 81.68 -14.44
C ALA A 567 -7.21 80.62 -13.88
N ARG A 568 -7.97 79.92 -14.75
CA ARG A 568 -8.90 78.87 -14.32
C ARG A 568 -8.25 77.57 -13.87
N SER A 569 -6.95 77.38 -14.10
CA SER A 569 -6.17 76.32 -13.47
C SER A 569 -6.25 76.35 -11.93
N ASN A 570 -6.65 77.49 -11.35
CA ASN A 570 -6.76 77.73 -9.92
C ASN A 570 -8.20 77.61 -9.39
N MET A 571 -9.15 77.13 -10.21
CA MET A 571 -10.54 76.90 -9.75
C MET A 571 -10.60 75.73 -8.76
N PRO A 572 -11.34 75.85 -7.64
CA PRO A 572 -11.50 74.75 -6.69
C PRO A 572 -12.09 73.51 -7.37
N GLY A 573 -11.37 72.39 -7.29
CA GLY A 573 -11.79 71.10 -7.84
C GLY A 573 -11.34 70.80 -9.28
N LEU A 574 -10.77 71.78 -10.01
CA LEU A 574 -10.14 71.52 -11.31
C LEU A 574 -8.70 71.06 -11.10
N ASP A 575 -8.37 69.86 -11.57
CA ASP A 575 -6.97 69.40 -11.60
C ASP A 575 -6.30 69.93 -12.88
N ALA A 576 -5.45 70.95 -12.73
CA ALA A 576 -4.75 71.56 -13.85
C ALA A 576 -3.76 70.62 -14.55
N ASN A 577 -3.35 69.53 -13.90
CA ASN A 577 -2.47 68.50 -14.47
C ASN A 577 -3.25 67.37 -15.14
N ALA A 578 -4.58 67.33 -15.00
CA ALA A 578 -5.40 66.32 -15.64
C ALA A 578 -5.47 66.53 -17.15
N LYS A 579 -5.52 65.43 -17.88
CA LYS A 579 -5.75 65.43 -19.33
C LYS A 579 -7.13 66.01 -19.63
N VAL A 580 -7.17 66.89 -20.63
CA VAL A 580 -8.40 67.52 -21.12
C VAL A 580 -8.92 66.72 -22.29
N GLY A 581 -10.16 66.26 -22.21
CA GLY A 581 -10.80 65.44 -23.24
C GLY A 581 -12.02 66.07 -23.89
N SER A 582 -12.50 65.44 -24.97
CA SER A 582 -13.79 65.72 -25.59
C SER A 582 -14.92 64.87 -24.99
N PRO A 583 -16.21 65.19 -25.23
CA PRO A 583 -17.32 64.32 -24.83
C PRO A 583 -17.30 62.99 -25.59
N GLY A 584 -16.60 62.97 -26.74
CA GLY A 584 -16.30 61.78 -27.54
C GLY A 584 -15.16 60.92 -26.99
N GLY A 585 -14.54 61.31 -25.87
CA GLY A 585 -13.41 60.58 -25.26
C GLY A 585 -12.13 60.62 -26.07
N GLU A 586 -11.93 61.67 -26.86
CA GLU A 586 -10.67 61.99 -27.52
C GLU A 586 -9.84 62.95 -26.65
N LEU A 587 -8.51 62.81 -26.66
CA LEU A 587 -7.60 63.69 -25.94
C LEU A 587 -7.48 65.04 -26.68
N ILE A 588 -7.79 66.14 -26.01
CA ILE A 588 -7.58 67.50 -26.53
C ILE A 588 -6.22 68.03 -26.11
N ALA A 589 -5.85 67.84 -24.85
CA ALA A 589 -4.56 68.29 -24.30
C ALA A 589 -4.14 67.42 -23.10
N ASN A 590 -2.84 67.32 -22.85
CA ASN A 590 -2.27 66.52 -21.77
C ASN A 590 -2.46 67.15 -20.38
N ASN A 591 -2.63 68.47 -20.32
CA ASN A 591 -2.93 69.24 -19.12
C ASN A 591 -3.45 70.64 -19.53
N TRP A 592 -3.79 71.48 -18.55
CA TRP A 592 -4.33 72.82 -18.81
C TRP A 592 -3.32 73.77 -19.46
N ALA A 593 -2.01 73.58 -19.21
CA ALA A 593 -0.96 74.39 -19.83
C ALA A 593 -0.77 74.02 -21.32
N ASP A 594 -0.79 72.72 -21.63
CA ASP A 594 -0.78 72.19 -23.00
C ASP A 594 -1.98 72.69 -23.80
N LEU A 595 -3.17 72.73 -23.19
CA LEU A 595 -4.37 73.28 -23.83
C LEU A 595 -4.20 74.74 -24.29
N LEU A 596 -3.40 75.52 -23.57
CA LEU A 596 -3.22 76.96 -23.79
C LEU A 596 -1.85 77.30 -24.41
N ASP A 597 -1.16 76.31 -24.98
CA ASP A 597 0.17 76.49 -25.58
C ASP A 597 0.12 77.12 -26.99
N SER A 598 -1.06 77.57 -27.43
CA SER A 598 -1.38 78.06 -28.77
C SER A 598 -1.50 76.98 -29.86
N SER A 599 -1.76 75.73 -29.48
CA SER A 599 -2.14 74.67 -30.42
C SER A 599 -3.10 73.65 -29.80
N ILE A 600 -3.91 73.00 -30.63
CA ILE A 600 -4.68 71.81 -30.28
C ILE A 600 -4.53 70.75 -31.38
N PRO A 601 -4.55 69.44 -31.07
CA PRO A 601 -4.27 68.39 -32.06
C PRO A 601 -5.28 68.30 -33.20
N LYS A 602 -6.51 68.75 -32.96
CA LYS A 602 -7.66 68.68 -33.87
C LYS A 602 -8.61 69.82 -33.53
N ASN A 603 -9.33 70.34 -34.51
CA ASN A 603 -10.18 71.51 -34.31
C ASN A 603 -11.44 71.15 -33.50
N LEU A 604 -12.08 72.16 -32.89
CA LEU A 604 -13.20 71.95 -31.98
C LEU A 604 -14.44 71.36 -32.68
N GLN A 605 -14.65 71.69 -33.95
CA GLN A 605 -15.74 71.10 -34.76
C GLN A 605 -15.57 69.59 -34.90
N ALA A 606 -14.36 69.13 -35.20
CA ALA A 606 -14.09 67.72 -35.40
C ALA A 606 -14.12 66.94 -34.07
N TYR A 607 -13.91 67.59 -32.93
CA TYR A 607 -14.17 67.02 -31.60
C TYR A 607 -15.66 67.02 -31.19
N GLY A 608 -16.54 67.64 -31.99
CA GLY A 608 -17.96 67.82 -31.65
C GLY A 608 -18.21 68.84 -30.54
N ILE A 609 -17.27 69.77 -30.32
CA ILE A 609 -17.29 70.77 -29.23
C ILE A 609 -17.74 72.15 -29.74
N ALA A 610 -17.88 72.32 -31.06
CA ALA A 610 -18.39 73.53 -31.67
C ALA A 610 -19.29 73.19 -32.87
N SER A 611 -20.17 74.12 -33.22
CA SER A 611 -21.00 74.06 -34.41
C SER A 611 -20.18 74.31 -35.68
N SER A 612 -20.77 73.94 -36.82
CA SER A 612 -20.20 74.20 -38.15
C SER A 612 -20.11 75.69 -38.49
N ASN A 613 -20.73 76.58 -37.70
CA ASN A 613 -20.78 78.03 -37.96
C ASN A 613 -19.48 78.77 -37.59
N GLY A 614 -18.49 78.09 -36.97
CA GLY A 614 -17.08 78.47 -37.10
C GLY A 614 -16.47 79.37 -36.01
N TYR A 615 -17.25 79.98 -35.12
CA TYR A 615 -16.72 80.90 -34.11
C TYR A 615 -17.12 80.55 -32.67
N ILE A 616 -16.19 80.71 -31.75
CA ILE A 616 -16.39 80.54 -30.30
C ILE A 616 -16.18 81.86 -29.58
N PHE A 617 -16.96 82.09 -28.53
CA PHE A 617 -16.64 83.15 -27.58
C PHE A 617 -15.42 82.73 -26.73
N SER A 618 -14.42 83.60 -26.58
CA SER A 618 -13.25 83.32 -25.73
C SER A 618 -12.89 84.46 -24.79
N GLY A 619 -12.96 85.71 -25.25
CA GLY A 619 -12.49 86.89 -24.51
C GLY A 619 -10.99 86.86 -24.18
N SER A 620 -10.22 86.01 -24.88
CA SER A 620 -8.87 85.64 -24.48
C SER A 620 -7.86 85.81 -25.61
N ASN A 621 -6.61 86.05 -25.26
CA ASN A 621 -5.46 85.82 -26.15
C ASN A 621 -5.23 84.31 -26.37
N PRO A 622 -4.40 83.89 -27.34
CA PRO A 622 -4.11 82.47 -27.61
C PRO A 622 -3.61 81.66 -26.40
N ASN A 623 -2.97 82.32 -25.44
CA ASN A 623 -2.50 81.70 -24.19
C ASN A 623 -3.55 81.70 -23.05
N GLY A 624 -4.81 82.04 -23.35
CA GLY A 624 -5.90 82.06 -22.39
C GLY A 624 -5.92 83.26 -21.45
N THR A 625 -5.01 84.23 -21.58
CA THR A 625 -5.03 85.48 -20.77
C THR A 625 -6.06 86.47 -21.30
N ASN A 626 -6.52 87.39 -20.46
CA ASN A 626 -7.50 88.41 -20.86
C ASN A 626 -7.00 89.29 -22.01
N THR A 627 -7.87 89.57 -22.97
CA THR A 627 -7.68 90.72 -23.87
C THR A 627 -7.98 92.01 -23.10
N SER A 628 -7.38 93.13 -23.48
CA SER A 628 -7.43 94.37 -22.68
C SER A 628 -8.80 95.03 -22.59
N ARG A 629 -9.84 94.54 -23.29
CA ARG A 629 -11.25 94.99 -23.20
C ARG A 629 -12.25 94.23 -24.08
N ALA A 630 -11.84 93.19 -24.80
CA ALA A 630 -12.70 92.51 -25.76
C ALA A 630 -13.36 91.26 -25.18
N ASN A 631 -14.30 91.48 -24.27
CA ASN A 631 -15.07 90.43 -23.60
C ASN A 631 -16.56 90.80 -23.50
N CYS A 632 -17.06 91.68 -24.37
CA CYS A 632 -18.46 92.07 -24.40
C CYS A 632 -18.98 92.69 -23.10
N ASN A 633 -18.18 93.58 -22.50
CA ASN A 633 -18.43 94.17 -21.17
C ASN A 633 -18.69 93.07 -20.13
N ASP A 634 -17.73 92.15 -19.98
CA ASP A 634 -17.84 90.96 -19.14
C ASP A 634 -19.02 90.05 -19.49
N TRP A 635 -19.31 89.91 -20.77
CA TRP A 635 -20.39 89.09 -21.34
C TRP A 635 -21.78 89.54 -20.91
N SER A 636 -21.97 90.85 -20.73
CA SER A 636 -23.25 91.47 -20.35
C SER A 636 -23.82 92.40 -21.43
N SER A 637 -23.23 92.38 -22.62
CA SER A 637 -23.58 93.32 -23.68
C SER A 637 -23.53 92.65 -25.06
N LYS A 638 -24.55 92.98 -25.87
CA LYS A 638 -24.70 92.53 -27.26
C LYS A 638 -24.83 93.71 -28.24
N VAL A 639 -24.36 94.89 -27.82
CA VAL A 639 -24.41 96.11 -28.62
C VAL A 639 -23.22 96.18 -29.56
N ASP A 640 -23.40 96.79 -30.73
CA ASP A 640 -22.37 96.93 -31.77
C ASP A 640 -21.18 97.80 -31.34
N THR A 641 -21.29 98.53 -30.23
CA THR A 641 -20.20 99.36 -29.68
C THR A 641 -19.34 98.64 -28.65
N ALA A 642 -19.67 97.39 -28.31
CA ALA A 642 -18.88 96.53 -27.46
C ALA A 642 -18.18 95.47 -28.32
N ASN A 643 -16.90 95.22 -28.02
CA ASN A 643 -16.09 94.26 -28.75
C ASN A 643 -15.90 92.98 -27.94
N GLY A 644 -15.88 91.85 -28.64
CA GLY A 644 -15.55 90.53 -28.12
C GLY A 644 -14.31 89.98 -28.83
N ALA A 645 -13.52 89.19 -28.12
CA ALA A 645 -12.47 88.37 -28.71
C ALA A 645 -13.01 86.97 -28.97
N TRP A 646 -12.75 86.49 -30.19
CA TRP A 646 -13.35 85.29 -30.77
C TRP A 646 -12.30 84.28 -31.17
N GLY A 647 -12.61 83.00 -30.99
CA GLY A 647 -11.82 81.90 -31.53
C GLY A 647 -12.45 81.29 -32.77
N ASN A 648 -11.66 80.67 -33.64
CA ASN A 648 -12.15 79.96 -34.82
C ASN A 648 -12.20 78.45 -34.57
N SER A 649 -13.39 77.87 -34.51
CA SER A 649 -13.60 76.45 -34.17
C SER A 649 -13.08 75.45 -35.21
N SER A 650 -12.73 75.92 -36.42
CA SER A 650 -12.11 75.10 -37.47
C SER A 650 -10.57 75.13 -37.44
N SER A 651 -9.98 75.99 -36.61
CA SER A 651 -8.53 76.15 -36.45
C SER A 651 -7.96 75.17 -35.42
N THR A 652 -6.68 74.81 -35.59
CA THR A 652 -5.86 74.06 -34.62
C THR A 652 -4.71 74.87 -34.04
N SER A 653 -4.29 75.96 -34.70
CA SER A 653 -3.35 76.95 -34.15
C SER A 653 -4.06 77.88 -33.16
N GLY A 654 -3.31 78.72 -32.42
CA GLY A 654 -3.83 79.64 -31.39
C GLY A 654 -5.00 80.54 -31.78
N THR A 655 -5.24 80.68 -33.09
CA THR A 655 -6.48 81.20 -33.69
C THR A 655 -7.76 80.46 -33.31
N TRP A 656 -7.66 79.24 -32.77
CA TRP A 656 -8.79 78.50 -32.20
C TRP A 656 -9.37 79.20 -30.97
N LEU A 657 -8.55 79.98 -30.26
CA LEU A 657 -8.96 80.78 -29.11
C LEU A 657 -9.01 82.28 -29.43
N TYR A 658 -8.16 82.79 -30.33
CA TYR A 658 -8.17 84.20 -30.73
C TYR A 658 -7.81 84.43 -32.21
N THR A 659 -8.74 84.89 -33.02
CA THR A 659 -8.54 85.15 -34.47
C THR A 659 -7.54 86.27 -34.77
N GLY A 660 -7.13 87.06 -33.78
CA GLY A 660 -6.31 88.26 -33.99
C GLY A 660 -7.13 89.53 -34.21
N THR A 661 -8.46 89.42 -34.26
CA THR A 661 -9.40 90.53 -34.41
C THR A 661 -10.40 90.54 -33.25
N GLU A 662 -10.89 91.73 -32.93
CA GLU A 662 -12.01 91.91 -32.00
C GLU A 662 -13.21 92.34 -32.84
N ASP A 663 -14.34 91.66 -32.66
CA ASP A 663 -15.55 91.88 -33.46
C ASP A 663 -16.74 92.23 -32.55
N ASP A 664 -17.74 92.88 -33.14
CA ASP A 664 -18.92 93.39 -32.44
C ASP A 664 -19.66 92.28 -31.68
N CYS A 665 -20.04 92.56 -30.43
CA CYS A 665 -20.76 91.62 -29.58
C CYS A 665 -22.21 91.35 -30.03
N HIS A 666 -22.65 91.95 -31.12
CA HIS A 666 -23.92 91.62 -31.75
C HIS A 666 -23.92 90.23 -32.40
N TYR A 667 -22.77 89.78 -32.90
CA TYR A 667 -22.67 88.47 -33.55
C TYR A 667 -22.86 87.33 -32.54
N GLY A 668 -23.30 86.19 -33.04
CA GLY A 668 -23.46 84.95 -32.26
C GLY A 668 -22.22 84.08 -32.35
N GLY A 669 -21.92 83.36 -31.26
CA GLY A 669 -20.81 82.41 -31.18
C GLY A 669 -21.19 81.20 -30.35
N ASP A 670 -20.39 80.15 -30.47
CA ASP A 670 -20.53 78.98 -29.61
C ASP A 670 -19.97 79.27 -28.22
N VAL A 671 -20.72 78.89 -27.19
CA VAL A 671 -20.25 78.90 -25.81
C VAL A 671 -19.60 77.56 -25.52
N ILE A 672 -18.28 77.55 -25.43
CA ILE A 672 -17.54 76.37 -24.99
C ILE A 672 -17.61 76.28 -23.47
N CYS A 673 -17.77 75.08 -22.95
CA CYS A 673 -17.85 74.81 -21.53
C CYS A 673 -16.80 73.79 -21.12
N VAL A 674 -16.42 73.83 -19.85
CA VAL A 674 -15.57 72.84 -19.20
C VAL A 674 -16.34 72.15 -18.08
N ALA A 675 -16.31 70.83 -18.07
CA ALA A 675 -16.84 69.97 -17.03
C ALA A 675 -15.68 69.35 -16.23
N TYR A 676 -15.76 69.37 -14.90
CA TYR A 676 -14.75 68.80 -14.00
C TYR A 676 -15.30 68.47 -12.60
#